data_AF-B9FX60-F1
#
_entry.id   AF-B9FX60-F1
#
_cell.length_a   1.000
_cell.length_b   1.000
_cell.length_c   1.000
_cell.angle_alpha   90.00
_cell.angle_beta   90.00
_cell.angle_gamma   90.00
#
_symmetry.space_group_name_H-M   'P 1'
#
loop_
_entity.id
_entity.type
_entity.pdbx_description
1 polymer ?
#
loop_
_entity_poly.entity_id
_entity_poly.type
_entity_poly.pdbx_seq_one_letter_code
_entity_poly.pdbx_strand_id
1 'polypeptide(L)'
;MDPDENPTPPPPYQEAEAAVPVDEQPPPPVEEEQAEAARQESAAPVEQDAAAAEGGGGDRAAGGERSREELERVVMELGFQNDYLKSQIAAAEGGSGAAESELVKGLKEQVERLRKEVEEHKQTQKATEAALEHVNVAYAEADAKVQDLTAKLTQAQQKMDKELKERDEKYVELDTKFQRLHKRAKQRIQDIQKEKDDMEARFNEINQKAEQASSLQSAAQQELERARQQASEALRSMDAERQQLRTVNSKLRTNLDEARVALEARNNVLEKLRQSMFEKEQLLEQTQASLQSAEEKRNASIAELTAKHQKQLESLEAQLTEVSAERTKASETIQSLQMLLVEKDSEIAEIEAASTGEAARIRAAMEELKGELAHLKDQHEKERQNWETTCESLRTKLEASESACHISVIESTKVKSQLELELSKQNQLLQTKDSDLLAAKDEISRLESEFSAYKVRAHALLQKKDAELNTAKNSDLIKAHEEAIREAEKEISAALAERDKAIHDLQIAQSKYGEEIEARDLALADSDKKLKNVMAKLDSLTSKFLSEKESWEKNVASVEESWRLKCESVKAESNGHAGDELKKNLVELTVKHEKLKEEHDSFRDIADRMLEEKDREVAKLLRENKDLHNSLEAKAAVSINGNQNPGPAKQDAMDIELAEQQILLLARQQAQREEELAQSQRHILALQQEIEELERENRLHDQQEAMLKTELRNMERSQKREGIDMTYLKNVILKLLETGEVGALLPVVATLLQFSPEEWQPNPLLQSPLTAGYHISHHTCEGANGAHCPRLTKCQHGVLSAVASSPATAVPDGGSTPNSFFSRFTF
;
A
#
# COMPACT_ATOMS: atom_id res chain seq x y z
N MET A 1 -21.91 -6.00 48.22
CA MET A 1 -21.42 -7.27 47.69
C MET A 1 -20.36 -6.93 46.67
N ASP A 2 -19.17 -6.73 47.21
CA ASP A 2 -17.86 -7.12 46.66
C ASP A 2 -17.50 -6.62 45.26
N PRO A 3 -16.84 -5.44 45.19
CA PRO A 3 -16.15 -4.95 44.00
C PRO A 3 -14.61 -5.05 44.19
N ASP A 4 -13.98 -6.08 43.64
CA ASP A 4 -12.52 -6.19 43.56
C ASP A 4 -12.10 -6.88 42.25
N GLU A 5 -11.47 -6.13 41.35
CA GLU A 5 -10.04 -6.28 41.01
C GLU A 5 -9.63 -5.23 39.98
N ASN A 6 -8.51 -4.54 40.22
CA ASN A 6 -8.04 -3.41 39.42
C ASN A 6 -6.53 -3.58 39.10
N PRO A 7 -6.14 -3.63 37.81
CA PRO A 7 -4.72 -3.70 37.43
C PRO A 7 -4.10 -2.29 37.36
N THR A 8 -3.68 -1.76 38.51
CA THR A 8 -2.82 -0.56 38.58
C THR A 8 -1.42 -0.82 37.97
N PRO A 9 -0.71 0.22 37.47
CA PRO A 9 0.49 0.05 36.64
C PRO A 9 1.76 -0.29 37.44
N PRO A 10 2.84 -0.76 36.79
CA PRO A 10 4.12 -1.01 37.45
C PRO A 10 4.76 0.30 37.99
N PRO A 11 5.22 0.32 39.26
CA PRO A 11 5.89 1.47 39.87
C PRO A 11 7.40 1.52 39.54
N PRO A 12 8.07 2.67 39.78
CA PRO A 12 9.50 2.82 39.53
C PRO A 12 10.38 2.15 40.60
N TYR A 13 11.58 1.74 40.20
CA TYR A 13 12.69 1.45 41.11
C TYR A 13 13.84 2.43 40.86
N GLN A 14 14.38 2.99 41.94
CA GLN A 14 15.55 3.88 41.99
C GLN A 14 16.56 3.33 43.00
N GLU A 15 17.81 3.80 42.91
CA GLU A 15 18.89 3.69 43.91
C GLU A 15 19.41 2.27 44.22
N ALA A 16 20.71 2.01 44.39
CA ALA A 16 21.94 2.80 44.19
C ALA A 16 23.08 1.79 43.81
N GLU A 17 24.36 2.11 43.58
CA GLU A 17 25.19 3.28 43.91
C GLU A 17 26.47 3.30 43.02
N ALA A 18 27.28 4.37 43.13
CA ALA A 18 28.69 4.52 42.71
C ALA A 18 29.03 4.91 41.26
N ALA A 19 30.18 5.61 41.14
CA ALA A 19 30.87 6.11 39.93
C ALA A 19 30.24 7.28 39.16
N VAL A 20 30.75 8.50 39.43
CA VAL A 20 30.49 9.76 38.69
C VAL A 20 31.31 9.83 37.40
N PRO A 21 30.73 10.35 36.30
CA PRO A 21 31.47 11.23 35.37
C PRO A 21 30.85 12.64 35.26
N VAL A 22 31.61 13.56 34.67
CA VAL A 22 31.37 15.02 34.64
C VAL A 22 30.55 15.46 33.41
N ASP A 23 29.83 16.58 33.56
CA ASP A 23 29.13 17.32 32.51
C ASP A 23 30.08 18.33 31.84
N GLU A 24 30.17 18.35 30.50
CA GLU A 24 30.86 19.44 29.80
C GLU A 24 30.29 19.72 28.40
N GLN A 25 30.21 21.01 28.09
CA GLN A 25 29.62 21.63 26.91
C GLN A 25 30.69 21.81 25.81
N PRO A 26 30.41 21.61 24.50
CA PRO A 26 31.46 21.57 23.46
C PRO A 26 31.86 22.96 22.91
N PRO A 27 32.93 23.56 23.45
CA PRO A 27 34.01 24.17 22.65
C PRO A 27 35.39 23.98 23.33
N PRO A 28 36.52 24.56 22.83
CA PRO A 28 36.91 24.92 21.46
C PRO A 28 38.17 24.12 21.00
N PRO A 29 38.69 24.33 19.77
CA PRO A 29 39.98 23.79 19.31
C PRO A 29 41.09 24.88 19.28
N VAL A 30 41.34 25.50 20.43
CA VAL A 30 42.41 26.45 20.77
C VAL A 30 42.55 26.34 22.30
N GLU A 31 43.72 26.41 22.94
CA GLU A 31 45.03 27.02 22.64
C GLU A 31 46.13 26.08 23.21
N GLU A 32 47.45 26.34 23.28
CA GLU A 32 48.25 27.56 23.12
C GLU A 32 49.72 27.16 22.77
N GLU A 33 50.44 28.05 22.07
CA GLU A 33 51.89 28.31 22.26
C GLU A 33 52.96 27.18 22.12
N GLN A 34 54.27 27.45 22.04
CA GLN A 34 55.03 28.72 22.11
C GLN A 34 56.26 28.70 21.17
N ALA A 35 56.89 29.87 20.98
CA ALA A 35 58.12 30.15 20.23
C ALA A 35 58.05 29.90 18.70
N GLU A 36 58.40 30.84 17.81
CA GLU A 36 59.54 31.79 17.75
C GLU A 36 60.91 31.16 17.42
N ALA A 37 61.88 32.01 17.06
CA ALA A 37 63.27 31.66 16.71
C ALA A 37 63.42 30.66 15.54
N ALA A 38 63.16 31.05 14.29
CA ALA A 38 64.05 31.91 13.50
C ALA A 38 65.53 31.46 13.48
N ARG A 39 65.90 30.67 12.45
CA ARG A 39 67.22 30.58 11.81
C ARG A 39 67.00 30.23 10.33
N GLN A 40 67.49 30.91 9.29
CA GLN A 40 68.38 32.08 9.14
C GLN A 40 69.79 32.00 9.77
N GLU A 41 70.81 32.03 8.90
CA GLU A 41 72.19 32.56 9.07
C GLU A 41 73.12 32.08 10.23
N SER A 42 74.44 32.27 10.15
CA SER A 42 75.28 32.98 9.16
C SER A 42 76.42 32.09 8.59
N ALA A 43 77.18 32.62 7.60
CA ALA A 43 78.44 32.08 7.04
C ALA A 43 78.31 30.79 6.19
N ALA A 44 78.62 30.73 4.88
CA ALA A 44 79.32 31.68 3.97
C ALA A 44 80.82 31.91 4.34
N PRO A 45 81.72 32.38 3.45
CA PRO A 45 81.53 33.65 2.73
C PRO A 45 82.08 33.72 1.27
N VAL A 46 81.82 34.87 0.63
CA VAL A 46 82.73 35.72 -0.18
C VAL A 46 83.66 35.00 -1.17
N GLU A 47 83.49 35.12 -2.49
CA GLU A 47 83.67 36.34 -3.33
C GLU A 47 85.14 36.80 -3.49
N GLN A 48 85.38 37.52 -4.59
CA GLN A 48 86.27 38.69 -4.79
C GLN A 48 87.61 38.74 -4.00
N ASP A 49 88.75 39.08 -4.62
CA ASP A 49 88.80 40.22 -5.55
C ASP A 49 90.00 40.20 -6.55
N ALA A 50 89.94 41.16 -7.49
CA ALA A 50 90.98 42.02 -8.06
C ALA A 50 92.49 41.73 -7.88
N ALA A 51 93.40 42.20 -8.76
CA ALA A 51 93.33 42.80 -10.12
C ALA A 51 94.80 43.00 -10.63
N ALA A 52 95.02 43.93 -11.58
CA ALA A 52 96.26 44.22 -12.32
C ALA A 52 96.66 43.11 -13.32
N ALA A 53 97.03 43.38 -14.58
CA ALA A 53 97.97 44.35 -15.15
C ALA A 53 99.44 44.02 -14.79
N GLU A 54 100.42 44.00 -15.70
CA GLU A 54 100.52 44.47 -17.09
C GLU A 54 101.01 43.30 -18.00
N GLY A 55 101.32 43.36 -19.31
CA GLY A 55 101.37 44.42 -20.33
C GLY A 55 102.37 44.03 -21.44
N GLY A 56 102.19 44.53 -22.67
CA GLY A 56 103.06 44.22 -23.83
C GLY A 56 102.82 42.82 -24.44
N GLY A 57 103.08 42.55 -25.73
CA GLY A 57 103.69 43.39 -26.77
C GLY A 57 105.21 43.48 -26.67
N GLY A 58 106.02 43.11 -27.67
CA GLY A 58 105.71 42.51 -28.97
C GLY A 58 106.68 42.96 -30.07
N ASP A 59 106.80 42.15 -31.13
CA ASP A 59 107.45 42.44 -32.42
C ASP A 59 109.00 42.63 -32.46
N ARG A 60 109.62 42.23 -33.59
CA ARG A 60 111.01 42.54 -34.06
C ARG A 60 112.19 42.09 -33.19
N ALA A 61 113.43 42.00 -33.68
CA ALA A 61 114.01 42.03 -35.04
C ALA A 61 115.30 41.14 -35.02
N ALA A 62 115.64 40.39 -36.07
CA ALA A 62 116.50 40.80 -37.21
C ALA A 62 117.87 41.43 -36.83
N GLY A 63 118.95 40.93 -37.45
CA GLY A 63 120.35 41.31 -37.17
C GLY A 63 121.03 40.28 -36.25
N GLY A 64 122.13 39.62 -36.61
CA GLY A 64 122.95 39.78 -37.81
C GLY A 64 124.01 40.87 -37.65
N GLU A 65 125.28 40.47 -37.74
CA GLU A 65 126.42 41.35 -38.04
C GLU A 65 126.68 42.53 -37.09
N ARG A 66 126.67 42.26 -35.78
CA ARG A 66 127.69 42.83 -34.90
C ARG A 66 128.67 41.78 -34.38
N SER A 67 129.76 41.66 -35.14
CA SER A 67 131.11 41.80 -34.60
C SER A 67 131.43 41.04 -33.30
N ARG A 68 131.45 39.72 -33.39
CA ARG A 68 132.68 38.90 -33.42
C ARG A 68 133.89 39.30 -32.54
N GLU A 69 134.27 40.57 -32.47
CA GLU A 69 135.39 41.13 -31.69
C GLU A 69 135.10 41.21 -30.17
N GLU A 70 133.83 41.13 -29.77
CA GLU A 70 133.44 40.83 -28.38
C GLU A 70 133.51 39.32 -28.13
N LEU A 71 133.11 38.51 -29.11
CA LEU A 71 133.10 37.06 -29.03
C LEU A 71 134.52 36.46 -28.98
N GLU A 72 135.47 37.01 -29.72
CA GLU A 72 136.91 36.66 -29.65
C GLU A 72 137.52 37.04 -28.29
N ARG A 73 136.99 38.07 -27.61
CA ARG A 73 137.37 38.44 -26.24
C ARG A 73 136.82 37.45 -25.22
N VAL A 74 135.54 37.09 -25.34
CA VAL A 74 134.89 36.05 -24.53
C VAL A 74 135.54 34.68 -24.75
N VAL A 75 136.01 34.37 -25.98
CA VAL A 75 136.75 33.13 -26.27
C VAL A 75 138.15 33.12 -25.65
N MET A 76 138.84 34.25 -25.54
CA MET A 76 140.11 34.33 -24.80
C MET A 76 139.91 34.21 -23.28
N GLU A 77 138.87 34.84 -22.73
CA GLU A 77 138.50 34.72 -21.31
C GLU A 77 138.07 33.28 -20.97
N LEU A 78 137.16 32.69 -21.76
CA LEU A 78 136.79 31.28 -21.67
C LEU A 78 137.97 30.33 -21.97
N GLY A 79 139.00 30.80 -22.68
CA GLY A 79 140.26 30.09 -22.92
C GLY A 79 141.10 29.98 -21.66
N PHE A 80 141.35 31.10 -20.99
CA PHE A 80 142.01 31.11 -19.67
C PHE A 80 141.20 30.33 -18.62
N GLN A 81 139.88 30.46 -18.61
CA GLN A 81 139.01 29.67 -17.74
C GLN A 81 139.03 28.17 -18.10
N ASN A 82 139.13 27.80 -19.40
CA ASN A 82 139.31 26.41 -19.82
C ASN A 82 140.65 25.84 -19.36
N ASP A 83 141.75 26.58 -19.49
CA ASP A 83 143.07 26.07 -19.10
C ASP A 83 143.25 26.06 -17.56
N TYR A 84 142.56 26.95 -16.84
CA TYR A 84 142.41 26.86 -15.39
C TYR A 84 141.57 25.64 -14.96
N LEU A 85 140.43 25.38 -15.60
CA LEU A 85 139.58 24.20 -15.32
C LEU A 85 140.25 22.88 -15.72
N LYS A 86 140.97 22.83 -16.85
CA LYS A 86 141.84 21.70 -17.22
C LYS A 86 142.93 21.48 -16.18
N SER A 87 143.51 22.55 -15.61
CA SER A 87 144.50 22.43 -14.55
C SER A 87 143.90 21.88 -13.24
N GLN A 88 142.65 22.22 -12.92
CA GLN A 88 141.92 21.61 -11.80
C GLN A 88 141.55 20.13 -12.07
N ILE A 89 141.14 19.79 -13.29
CA ILE A 89 140.81 18.41 -13.68
C ILE A 89 142.07 17.53 -13.72
N ALA A 90 143.19 18.04 -14.26
CA ALA A 90 144.48 17.37 -14.24
C ALA A 90 145.05 17.19 -12.81
N ALA A 91 144.63 18.02 -11.84
CA ALA A 91 144.94 17.83 -10.42
C ALA A 91 144.03 16.77 -9.73
N ALA A 92 142.91 16.39 -10.36
CA ALA A 92 142.00 15.36 -9.85
C ALA A 92 142.31 13.95 -10.38
N GLU A 93 143.00 13.81 -11.52
CA GLU A 93 143.40 12.52 -12.11
C GLU A 93 144.83 12.08 -11.72
N GLY A 94 145.35 12.60 -10.60
CA GLY A 94 146.78 12.66 -10.30
C GLY A 94 147.32 11.86 -9.11
N GLY A 95 146.61 10.86 -8.55
CA GLY A 95 147.19 10.08 -7.43
C GLY A 95 146.41 8.86 -6.92
N SER A 96 147.14 7.77 -6.66
CA SER A 96 146.69 6.60 -5.86
C SER A 96 145.57 5.72 -6.43
N GLY A 97 145.68 5.33 -7.70
CA GLY A 97 144.77 4.41 -8.40
C GLY A 97 144.77 2.96 -7.91
N ALA A 98 144.35 2.72 -6.66
CA ALA A 98 144.10 1.39 -6.09
C ALA A 98 142.83 1.36 -5.22
N ALA A 99 142.63 2.34 -4.34
CA ALA A 99 141.48 2.37 -3.42
C ALA A 99 140.16 2.77 -4.09
N GLU A 100 140.21 3.67 -5.09
CA GLU A 100 139.01 4.19 -5.75
C GLU A 100 138.29 3.15 -6.62
N SER A 101 138.99 2.11 -7.11
CA SER A 101 138.38 1.09 -7.96
C SER A 101 137.36 0.25 -7.18
N GLU A 102 137.69 -0.18 -5.96
CA GLU A 102 136.74 -0.87 -5.09
C GLU A 102 135.63 0.06 -4.60
N LEU A 103 135.94 1.32 -4.30
CA LEU A 103 134.96 2.28 -3.79
C LEU A 103 133.93 2.69 -4.87
N VAL A 104 134.37 2.95 -6.10
CA VAL A 104 133.49 3.20 -7.26
C VAL A 104 132.71 1.93 -7.66
N LYS A 105 133.30 0.74 -7.52
CA LYS A 105 132.59 -0.53 -7.77
C LYS A 105 131.52 -0.79 -6.70
N GLY A 106 131.84 -0.59 -5.42
CA GLY A 106 130.91 -0.68 -4.31
C GLY A 106 129.74 0.31 -4.44
N LEU A 107 130.02 1.57 -4.83
CA LEU A 107 128.99 2.55 -5.15
C LEU A 107 128.11 2.13 -6.34
N LYS A 108 128.68 1.54 -7.40
CA LYS A 108 127.88 0.99 -8.53
C LYS A 108 127.02 -0.20 -8.10
N GLU A 109 127.55 -1.11 -7.28
CA GLU A 109 126.81 -2.23 -6.72
C GLU A 109 125.76 -1.79 -5.67
N GLN A 110 125.93 -0.62 -5.04
CA GLN A 110 124.93 0.02 -4.18
C GLN A 110 123.85 0.72 -5.02
N VAL A 111 124.21 1.42 -6.09
CA VAL A 111 123.26 2.03 -7.04
C VAL A 111 122.42 0.97 -7.76
N GLU A 112 123.00 -0.17 -8.15
CA GLU A 112 122.23 -1.27 -8.75
C GLU A 112 121.36 -2.03 -7.74
N ARG A 113 121.74 -2.06 -6.45
CA ARG A 113 120.85 -2.53 -5.37
C ARG A 113 119.68 -1.57 -5.16
N LEU A 114 119.95 -0.28 -4.97
CA LEU A 114 118.93 0.77 -4.87
C LEU A 114 118.00 0.83 -6.10
N ARG A 115 118.51 0.56 -7.31
CA ARG A 115 117.68 0.46 -8.53
C ARG A 115 116.75 -0.75 -8.51
N LYS A 116 117.21 -1.91 -8.02
CA LYS A 116 116.34 -3.08 -7.82
C LYS A 116 115.31 -2.82 -6.74
N GLU A 117 115.74 -2.32 -5.58
CA GLU A 117 114.86 -1.92 -4.48
C GLU A 117 113.79 -0.90 -4.92
N VAL A 118 114.15 0.07 -5.78
CA VAL A 118 113.20 1.04 -6.36
C VAL A 118 112.26 0.42 -7.40
N GLU A 119 112.73 -0.49 -8.28
CA GLU A 119 111.83 -1.13 -9.25
C GLU A 119 110.94 -2.20 -8.58
N GLU A 120 111.43 -2.88 -7.53
CA GLU A 120 110.64 -3.75 -6.65
C GLU A 120 109.60 -2.92 -5.88
N HIS A 121 109.98 -1.79 -5.26
CA HIS A 121 109.03 -0.86 -4.65
C HIS A 121 107.97 -0.39 -5.65
N LYS A 122 108.37 -0.01 -6.87
CA LYS A 122 107.48 0.42 -7.96
C LYS A 122 106.57 -0.71 -8.47
N GLN A 123 107.00 -1.97 -8.40
CA GLN A 123 106.14 -3.13 -8.67
C GLN A 123 105.16 -3.38 -7.53
N THR A 124 105.58 -3.28 -6.26
CA THR A 124 104.66 -3.37 -5.11
C THR A 124 103.66 -2.22 -5.09
N GLN A 125 104.08 -0.99 -5.43
CA GLN A 125 103.22 0.18 -5.57
C GLN A 125 102.13 -0.08 -6.62
N LYS A 126 102.51 -0.50 -7.84
CA LYS A 126 101.54 -0.87 -8.89
C LYS A 126 100.59 -2.00 -8.47
N ALA A 127 101.09 -2.98 -7.72
CA ALA A 127 100.26 -4.06 -7.19
C ALA A 127 99.27 -3.55 -6.13
N THR A 128 99.68 -2.61 -5.26
CA THR A 128 98.77 -1.96 -4.29
C THR A 128 97.80 -0.98 -4.95
N GLU A 129 98.20 -0.28 -6.01
CA GLU A 129 97.34 0.58 -6.82
C GLU A 129 96.26 -0.24 -7.53
N ALA A 130 96.63 -1.33 -8.22
CA ALA A 130 95.68 -2.25 -8.84
C ALA A 130 94.76 -2.96 -7.82
N ALA A 131 95.29 -3.32 -6.64
CA ALA A 131 94.46 -3.87 -5.56
C ALA A 131 93.46 -2.82 -5.01
N LEU A 132 93.88 -1.57 -4.89
CA LEU A 132 93.03 -0.45 -4.45
C LEU A 132 91.99 -0.08 -5.52
N GLU A 133 92.32 -0.16 -6.81
CA GLU A 133 91.35 -0.07 -7.92
C GLU A 133 90.30 -1.18 -7.84
N HIS A 134 90.71 -2.44 -7.65
CA HIS A 134 89.78 -3.56 -7.48
C HIS A 134 88.88 -3.38 -6.23
N VAL A 135 89.42 -2.88 -5.12
CA VAL A 135 88.65 -2.57 -3.91
C VAL A 135 87.67 -1.41 -4.15
N ASN A 136 88.07 -0.35 -4.86
CA ASN A 136 87.19 0.76 -5.22
C ASN A 136 86.06 0.33 -6.16
N VAL A 137 86.34 -0.55 -7.13
CA VAL A 137 85.31 -1.14 -8.01
C VAL A 137 84.35 -2.02 -7.19
N ALA A 138 84.86 -2.82 -6.25
CA ALA A 138 84.03 -3.65 -5.37
C ALA A 138 83.13 -2.80 -4.45
N TYR A 139 83.63 -1.66 -3.93
CA TYR A 139 82.82 -0.69 -3.18
C TYR A 139 81.77 -0.01 -4.08
N ALA A 140 82.14 0.48 -5.26
CA ALA A 140 81.18 1.08 -6.20
C ALA A 140 80.08 0.09 -6.64
N GLU A 141 80.43 -1.18 -6.83
CA GLU A 141 79.47 -2.26 -7.05
C GLU A 141 78.57 -2.52 -5.83
N ALA A 142 79.12 -2.46 -4.61
CA ALA A 142 78.35 -2.63 -3.38
C ALA A 142 77.37 -1.47 -3.16
N ASP A 143 77.81 -0.23 -3.34
CA ASP A 143 76.98 0.97 -3.26
C ASP A 143 75.87 0.96 -4.32
N ALA A 144 76.18 0.56 -5.56
CA ALA A 144 75.17 0.39 -6.61
C ALA A 144 74.12 -0.68 -6.23
N LYS A 145 74.53 -1.78 -5.60
CA LYS A 145 73.61 -2.83 -5.09
C LYS A 145 72.78 -2.32 -3.91
N VAL A 146 73.36 -1.51 -3.01
CA VAL A 146 72.64 -0.86 -1.90
C VAL A 146 71.62 0.15 -2.41
N GLN A 147 71.96 0.95 -3.42
CA GLN A 147 71.05 1.90 -4.06
C GLN A 147 69.89 1.19 -4.78
N ASP A 148 70.16 0.12 -5.54
CA ASP A 148 69.15 -0.71 -6.19
C ASP A 148 68.20 -1.38 -5.17
N LEU A 149 68.74 -1.93 -4.08
CA LEU A 149 67.93 -2.50 -2.99
C LEU A 149 67.10 -1.43 -2.27
N THR A 150 67.63 -0.23 -2.08
CA THR A 150 66.91 0.92 -1.47
C THR A 150 65.80 1.43 -2.40
N ALA A 151 66.04 1.48 -3.72
CA ALA A 151 65.03 1.81 -4.72
C ALA A 151 63.91 0.74 -4.78
N LYS A 152 64.26 -0.54 -4.66
CA LYS A 152 63.30 -1.64 -4.57
C LYS A 152 62.48 -1.59 -3.28
N LEU A 153 63.12 -1.30 -2.14
CA LEU A 153 62.45 -1.15 -0.84
C LEU A 153 61.47 0.02 -0.84
N THR A 154 61.89 1.19 -1.32
CA THR A 154 61.02 2.38 -1.41
C THR A 154 59.88 2.18 -2.42
N GLN A 155 60.11 1.51 -3.56
CA GLN A 155 59.03 1.13 -4.47
C GLN A 155 58.05 0.12 -3.84
N ALA A 156 58.54 -0.84 -3.05
CA ALA A 156 57.70 -1.80 -2.33
C ALA A 156 56.84 -1.10 -1.27
N GLN A 157 57.42 -0.16 -0.51
CA GLN A 157 56.70 0.66 0.46
C GLN A 157 55.60 1.50 -0.23
N GLN A 158 55.93 2.22 -1.30
CA GLN A 158 54.95 3.02 -2.05
C GLN A 158 53.79 2.17 -2.62
N LYS A 159 54.06 0.94 -3.04
CA LYS A 159 53.02 -0.02 -3.46
C LYS A 159 52.12 -0.42 -2.28
N MET A 160 52.72 -0.76 -1.13
CA MET A 160 51.99 -1.10 0.09
C MET A 160 51.10 0.07 0.57
N ASP A 161 51.67 1.29 0.66
CA ASP A 161 50.97 2.50 1.05
C ASP A 161 49.80 2.83 0.10
N LYS A 162 49.97 2.58 -1.20
CA LYS A 162 48.91 2.75 -2.20
C LYS A 162 47.81 1.70 -2.03
N GLU A 163 48.16 0.43 -1.85
CA GLU A 163 47.15 -0.61 -1.64
C GLU A 163 46.41 -0.45 -0.30
N LEU A 164 47.05 0.10 0.74
CA LEU A 164 46.41 0.42 2.02
C LEU A 164 45.37 1.53 1.83
N LYS A 165 45.75 2.65 1.21
CA LYS A 165 44.80 3.75 0.86
C LYS A 165 43.65 3.24 0.00
N GLU A 166 43.95 2.41 -1.00
CA GLU A 166 42.93 1.75 -1.83
C GLU A 166 42.03 0.77 -1.07
N ARG A 167 42.43 0.25 0.09
CA ARG A 167 41.56 -0.54 0.98
C ARG A 167 40.73 0.37 1.88
N ASP A 168 41.33 1.41 2.45
CA ASP A 168 40.66 2.41 3.30
C ASP A 168 39.56 3.16 2.54
N GLU A 169 39.84 3.60 1.30
CA GLU A 169 38.85 4.19 0.37
C GLU A 169 37.68 3.23 0.13
N LYS A 170 37.96 1.94 -0.08
CA LYS A 170 36.93 0.90 -0.28
C LYS A 170 36.12 0.65 1.00
N TYR A 171 36.73 0.73 2.18
CA TYR A 171 36.02 0.64 3.46
C TYR A 171 35.11 1.86 3.70
N VAL A 172 35.58 3.08 3.42
CA VAL A 172 34.74 4.30 3.49
C VAL A 172 33.61 4.24 2.46
N GLU A 173 33.87 3.79 1.24
CA GLU A 173 32.83 3.54 0.23
C GLU A 173 31.77 2.54 0.73
N LEU A 174 32.18 1.42 1.34
CA LEU A 174 31.28 0.42 1.89
C LEU A 174 30.47 0.97 3.06
N ASP A 175 31.10 1.67 4.01
CA ASP A 175 30.38 2.26 5.14
C ASP A 175 29.36 3.30 4.68
N THR A 176 29.70 4.22 3.77
CA THR A 176 28.69 5.16 3.24
C THR A 176 27.56 4.44 2.49
N LYS A 177 27.79 3.27 1.89
CA LYS A 177 26.72 2.44 1.29
C LYS A 177 25.86 1.79 2.38
N PHE A 178 26.45 1.24 3.44
CA PHE A 178 25.73 0.69 4.59
C PHE A 178 24.93 1.75 5.35
N GLN A 179 25.50 2.94 5.62
CA GLN A 179 24.79 4.07 6.22
C GLN A 179 23.57 4.49 5.37
N ARG A 180 23.72 4.56 4.04
CA ARG A 180 22.61 4.87 3.11
C ARG A 180 21.52 3.79 3.13
N LEU A 181 21.91 2.51 3.19
CA LEU A 181 20.99 1.39 3.31
C LEU A 181 20.26 1.41 4.66
N HIS A 182 20.97 1.63 5.75
CA HIS A 182 20.40 1.74 7.11
C HIS A 182 19.42 2.92 7.22
N LYS A 183 19.78 4.10 6.69
CA LYS A 183 18.87 5.26 6.61
C LYS A 183 17.59 4.94 5.82
N ARG A 184 17.70 4.25 4.68
CA ARG A 184 16.53 3.80 3.89
C ARG A 184 15.69 2.76 4.62
N ALA A 185 16.31 1.80 5.31
CA ALA A 185 15.62 0.79 6.09
C ALA A 185 14.86 1.42 7.27
N LYS A 186 15.51 2.34 8.00
CA LYS A 186 14.88 3.11 9.09
C LYS A 186 13.69 3.93 8.60
N GLN A 187 13.82 4.62 7.46
CA GLN A 187 12.70 5.33 6.83
C GLN A 187 11.56 4.37 6.50
N ARG A 188 11.82 3.25 5.82
CA ARG A 188 10.75 2.32 5.44
C ARG A 188 10.07 1.66 6.64
N ILE A 189 10.78 1.44 7.76
CA ILE A 189 10.18 1.00 9.02
C ILE A 189 9.25 2.07 9.59
N GLN A 190 9.64 3.36 9.55
CA GLN A 190 8.79 4.47 9.97
C GLN A 190 7.56 4.64 9.07
N ASP A 191 7.73 4.50 7.74
CA ASP A 191 6.63 4.53 6.78
C ASP A 191 5.63 3.39 7.07
N ILE A 192 6.11 2.16 7.26
CA ILE A 192 5.26 0.98 7.57
C ILE A 192 4.58 1.12 8.93
N GLN A 193 5.26 1.68 9.94
CA GLN A 193 4.65 1.93 11.25
C GLN A 193 3.50 2.94 11.11
N LYS A 194 3.69 4.01 10.33
CA LYS A 194 2.61 4.96 10.05
C LYS A 194 1.48 4.33 9.23
N GLU A 195 1.79 3.56 8.18
CA GLU A 195 0.81 2.80 7.40
C GLU A 195 -0.04 1.87 8.29
N LYS A 196 0.57 1.22 9.30
CA LYS A 196 -0.11 0.42 10.31
C LYS A 196 -1.01 1.29 11.20
N ASP A 197 -0.48 2.36 11.78
CA ASP A 197 -1.22 3.17 12.76
C ASP A 197 -2.41 3.92 12.12
N ASP A 198 -2.24 4.40 10.87
CA ASP A 198 -3.33 4.95 10.04
C ASP A 198 -4.40 3.89 9.72
N MET A 199 -4.03 2.61 9.61
CA MET A 199 -4.97 1.49 9.38
C MET A 199 -5.67 1.02 10.66
N GLU A 200 -5.00 1.03 11.82
CA GLU A 200 -5.62 0.75 13.11
C GLU A 200 -6.64 1.83 13.49
N ALA A 201 -6.36 3.11 13.21
CA ALA A 201 -7.34 4.19 13.34
C ALA A 201 -8.61 3.94 12.51
N ARG A 202 -8.45 3.57 11.23
CA ARG A 202 -9.58 3.22 10.33
C ARG A 202 -10.35 1.99 10.80
N PHE A 203 -9.65 0.97 11.30
CA PHE A 203 -10.29 -0.23 11.86
C PHE A 203 -11.15 0.11 13.08
N ASN A 204 -10.63 0.94 13.99
CA ASN A 204 -11.36 1.41 15.17
C ASN A 204 -12.59 2.25 14.80
N GLU A 205 -12.50 3.13 13.81
CA GLU A 205 -13.65 3.85 13.26
C GLU A 205 -14.73 2.91 12.68
N ILE A 206 -14.32 1.90 11.92
CA ILE A 206 -15.24 0.92 11.31
C ILE A 206 -15.90 0.08 12.40
N ASN A 207 -15.16 -0.34 13.44
CA ASN A 207 -15.70 -1.07 14.57
C ASN A 207 -16.73 -0.23 15.36
N GLN A 208 -16.43 1.04 15.66
CA GLN A 208 -17.40 1.95 16.30
C GLN A 208 -18.67 2.14 15.46
N LYS A 209 -18.54 2.27 14.12
CA LYS A 209 -19.69 2.36 13.20
C LYS A 209 -20.50 1.05 13.18
N ALA A 210 -19.85 -0.10 13.28
CA ALA A 210 -20.51 -1.41 13.36
C ALA A 210 -21.25 -1.61 14.71
N GLU A 211 -20.65 -1.21 15.82
CA GLU A 211 -21.29 -1.20 17.15
C GLU A 211 -22.51 -0.27 17.19
N GLN A 212 -22.39 0.94 16.63
CA GLN A 212 -23.51 1.86 16.46
C GLN A 212 -24.63 1.26 15.61
N ALA A 213 -24.31 0.70 14.45
CA ALA A 213 -25.28 0.04 13.57
C ALA A 213 -25.98 -1.15 14.26
N SER A 214 -25.24 -1.97 15.01
CA SER A 214 -25.78 -3.08 15.81
C SER A 214 -26.74 -2.59 16.90
N SER A 215 -26.41 -1.49 17.59
CA SER A 215 -27.28 -0.90 18.60
C SER A 215 -28.59 -0.34 18.01
N LEU A 216 -28.51 0.31 16.83
CA LEU A 216 -29.66 0.80 16.09
C LEU A 216 -30.54 -0.34 15.55
N GLN A 217 -29.92 -1.42 15.03
CA GLN A 217 -30.63 -2.63 14.60
C GLN A 217 -31.38 -3.28 15.77
N SER A 218 -30.74 -3.39 16.93
CA SER A 218 -31.36 -3.95 18.15
C SER A 218 -32.55 -3.11 18.62
N ALA A 219 -32.43 -1.77 18.60
CA ALA A 219 -33.53 -0.86 18.93
C ALA A 219 -34.71 -1.00 17.95
N ALA A 220 -34.44 -0.92 16.64
CA ALA A 220 -35.46 -1.06 15.60
C ALA A 220 -36.15 -2.43 15.62
N GLN A 221 -35.42 -3.51 15.91
CA GLN A 221 -36.01 -4.83 16.07
C GLN A 221 -36.92 -4.90 17.32
N GLN A 222 -36.53 -4.28 18.43
CA GLN A 222 -37.37 -4.22 19.63
C GLN A 222 -38.66 -3.40 19.40
N GLU A 223 -38.60 -2.32 18.62
CA GLU A 223 -39.80 -1.57 18.19
C GLU A 223 -40.71 -2.39 17.28
N LEU A 224 -40.13 -3.10 16.30
CA LEU A 224 -40.86 -4.00 15.40
C LEU A 224 -41.50 -5.19 16.14
N GLU A 225 -40.88 -5.69 17.21
CA GLU A 225 -41.47 -6.68 18.11
C GLU A 225 -42.62 -6.11 18.95
N ARG A 226 -42.51 -4.88 19.48
CA ARG A 226 -43.63 -4.18 20.14
C ARG A 226 -44.81 -3.95 19.18
N ALA A 227 -44.55 -3.49 17.95
CA ALA A 227 -45.58 -3.28 16.94
C ALA A 227 -46.30 -4.60 16.57
N ARG A 228 -45.56 -5.70 16.44
CA ARG A 228 -46.14 -7.06 16.25
C ARG A 228 -47.01 -7.48 17.44
N GLN A 229 -46.57 -7.22 18.68
CA GLN A 229 -47.37 -7.52 19.87
C GLN A 229 -48.69 -6.73 19.87
N GLN A 230 -48.63 -5.40 19.68
CA GLN A 230 -49.81 -4.52 19.60
C GLN A 230 -50.77 -4.94 18.48
N ALA A 231 -50.26 -5.28 17.28
CA ALA A 231 -51.08 -5.79 16.19
C ALA A 231 -51.77 -7.12 16.55
N SER A 232 -51.08 -8.02 17.27
CA SER A 232 -51.67 -9.27 17.76
C SER A 232 -52.76 -9.05 18.82
N GLU A 233 -52.70 -7.95 19.56
CA GLU A 233 -53.70 -7.57 20.57
C GLU A 233 -54.93 -6.95 19.94
N ALA A 234 -54.74 -6.06 18.97
CA ALA A 234 -55.82 -5.51 18.15
C ALA A 234 -56.58 -6.63 17.40
N LEU A 235 -55.87 -7.59 16.81
CA LEU A 235 -56.48 -8.78 16.19
C LEU A 235 -57.30 -9.61 17.19
N ARG A 236 -56.77 -9.86 18.40
CA ARG A 236 -57.48 -10.57 19.46
C ARG A 236 -58.74 -9.82 19.92
N SER A 237 -58.71 -8.48 20.03
CA SER A 237 -59.90 -7.68 20.34
C SER A 237 -60.95 -7.78 19.24
N MET A 238 -60.57 -7.55 17.99
CA MET A 238 -61.49 -7.64 16.84
C MET A 238 -62.13 -9.02 16.71
N ASP A 239 -61.40 -10.11 16.94
CA ASP A 239 -61.97 -11.45 16.88
C ASP A 239 -62.87 -11.78 18.09
N ALA A 240 -62.61 -11.21 19.27
CA ALA A 240 -63.55 -11.26 20.40
C ALA A 240 -64.84 -10.47 20.10
N GLU A 241 -64.73 -9.27 19.55
CA GLU A 241 -65.87 -8.44 19.09
C GLU A 241 -66.68 -9.17 18.00
N ARG A 242 -66.01 -9.79 17.02
CA ARG A 242 -66.66 -10.63 15.99
C ARG A 242 -67.40 -11.82 16.60
N GLN A 243 -66.87 -12.46 17.65
CA GLN A 243 -67.56 -13.54 18.37
C GLN A 243 -68.77 -13.02 19.15
N GLN A 244 -68.67 -11.85 19.80
CA GLN A 244 -69.80 -11.19 20.45
C GLN A 244 -70.89 -10.82 19.45
N LEU A 245 -70.53 -10.18 18.32
CA LEU A 245 -71.47 -9.81 17.26
C LEU A 245 -72.15 -11.03 16.63
N ARG A 246 -71.43 -12.14 16.39
CA ARG A 246 -72.03 -13.42 15.95
C ARG A 246 -73.04 -13.94 16.98
N THR A 247 -72.70 -13.87 18.27
CA THR A 247 -73.57 -14.32 19.38
C THR A 247 -74.84 -13.46 19.48
N VAL A 248 -74.72 -12.13 19.37
CA VAL A 248 -75.84 -11.20 19.37
C VAL A 248 -76.70 -11.39 18.11
N ASN A 249 -76.11 -11.53 16.92
CA ASN A 249 -76.85 -11.76 15.69
C ASN A 249 -77.63 -13.09 15.72
N SER A 250 -77.07 -14.14 16.34
CA SER A 250 -77.78 -15.40 16.57
C SER A 250 -79.00 -15.23 17.47
N LYS A 251 -78.86 -14.51 18.59
CA LYS A 251 -79.98 -14.18 19.50
C LYS A 251 -81.05 -13.31 18.82
N LEU A 252 -80.64 -12.36 17.98
CA LEU A 252 -81.60 -11.54 17.24
C LEU A 252 -82.38 -12.37 16.19
N ARG A 253 -81.77 -13.40 15.59
CA ARG A 253 -82.48 -14.34 14.71
C ARG A 253 -83.51 -15.17 15.48
N THR A 254 -83.13 -15.79 16.61
CA THR A 254 -84.09 -16.57 17.43
C THR A 254 -85.25 -15.70 17.89
N ASN A 255 -85.00 -14.48 18.37
CA ASN A 255 -86.05 -13.55 18.77
C ASN A 255 -86.97 -13.13 17.61
N LEU A 256 -86.44 -12.99 16.39
CA LEU A 256 -87.24 -12.69 15.19
C LEU A 256 -88.09 -13.88 14.75
N ASP A 257 -87.57 -15.09 14.83
CA ASP A 257 -88.30 -16.31 14.47
C ASP A 257 -89.37 -16.67 15.53
N GLU A 258 -89.09 -16.45 16.82
CA GLU A 258 -90.09 -16.48 17.89
C GLU A 258 -91.20 -15.43 17.66
N ALA A 259 -90.84 -14.20 17.29
CA ALA A 259 -91.81 -13.15 16.99
C ALA A 259 -92.66 -13.46 15.74
N ARG A 260 -92.08 -14.11 14.72
CA ARG A 260 -92.82 -14.62 13.54
C ARG A 260 -93.84 -15.67 13.93
N VAL A 261 -93.43 -16.71 14.67
CA VAL A 261 -94.34 -17.77 15.16
C VAL A 261 -95.46 -17.17 16.03
N ALA A 262 -95.15 -16.18 16.88
CA ALA A 262 -96.16 -15.47 17.67
C ALA A 262 -97.14 -14.63 16.82
N LEU A 263 -96.68 -14.05 15.70
CA LEU A 263 -97.53 -13.32 14.75
C LEU A 263 -98.40 -14.27 13.92
N GLU A 264 -97.85 -15.39 13.45
CA GLU A 264 -98.61 -16.45 12.77
C GLU A 264 -99.70 -17.02 13.66
N ALA A 265 -99.39 -17.32 14.94
CA ALA A 265 -100.37 -17.74 15.93
C ALA A 265 -101.50 -16.71 16.12
N ARG A 266 -101.17 -15.40 16.14
CA ARG A 266 -102.18 -14.33 16.23
C ARG A 266 -103.03 -14.21 14.96
N ASN A 267 -102.42 -14.33 13.78
CA ASN A 267 -103.14 -14.32 12.50
C ASN A 267 -104.13 -15.50 12.42
N ASN A 268 -103.69 -16.71 12.81
CA ASN A 268 -104.54 -17.90 12.88
C ASN A 268 -105.73 -17.75 13.86
N VAL A 269 -105.59 -16.92 14.91
CA VAL A 269 -106.71 -16.55 15.81
C VAL A 269 -107.62 -15.50 15.17
N LEU A 270 -107.06 -14.49 14.52
CA LEU A 270 -107.83 -13.46 13.81
C LEU A 270 -108.65 -14.02 12.63
N GLU A 271 -108.13 -15.01 11.90
CA GLU A 271 -108.87 -15.68 10.83
C GLU A 271 -110.05 -16.48 11.38
N LYS A 272 -109.87 -17.22 12.48
CA LYS A 272 -110.98 -17.93 13.17
C LYS A 272 -112.03 -16.96 13.71
N LEU A 273 -111.61 -15.80 14.22
CA LEU A 273 -112.53 -14.75 14.65
C LEU A 273 -113.28 -14.12 13.47
N ARG A 274 -112.62 -13.90 12.31
CA ARG A 274 -113.28 -13.44 11.08
C ARG A 274 -114.30 -14.46 10.56
N GLN A 275 -113.95 -15.75 10.56
CA GLN A 275 -114.87 -16.83 10.19
C GLN A 275 -116.10 -16.83 11.12
N SER A 276 -115.90 -16.78 12.44
CA SER A 276 -117.02 -16.74 13.40
C SER A 276 -117.83 -15.44 13.36
N MET A 277 -117.25 -14.32 12.92
CA MET A 277 -117.99 -13.08 12.65
C MET A 277 -118.86 -13.22 11.39
N PHE A 278 -118.30 -13.74 10.29
CA PHE A 278 -119.03 -13.99 9.04
C PHE A 278 -120.19 -14.98 9.23
N GLU A 279 -119.99 -16.04 10.03
CA GLU A 279 -121.06 -16.97 10.44
C GLU A 279 -122.20 -16.24 11.18
N LYS A 280 -121.87 -15.29 12.07
CA LYS A 280 -122.87 -14.49 12.81
C LYS A 280 -123.56 -13.46 11.93
N GLU A 281 -122.84 -12.84 11.01
CA GLU A 281 -123.39 -11.90 10.03
C GLU A 281 -124.40 -12.62 9.13
N GLN A 282 -124.06 -13.82 8.62
CA GLN A 282 -124.98 -14.65 7.83
C GLN A 282 -126.21 -15.10 8.64
N LEU A 283 -126.06 -15.43 9.93
CA LEU A 283 -127.19 -15.73 10.81
C LEU A 283 -128.06 -14.49 11.06
N LEU A 284 -127.46 -13.31 11.21
CA LEU A 284 -128.19 -12.04 11.35
C LEU A 284 -128.99 -11.72 10.09
N GLU A 285 -128.40 -11.84 8.90
CA GLU A 285 -129.13 -11.68 7.62
C GLU A 285 -130.32 -12.64 7.51
N GLN A 286 -130.16 -13.91 7.86
CA GLN A 286 -131.26 -14.89 7.90
C GLN A 286 -132.37 -14.47 8.88
N THR A 287 -132.02 -13.98 10.08
CA THR A 287 -133.04 -13.48 11.02
C THR A 287 -133.74 -12.23 10.51
N GLN A 288 -133.03 -11.28 9.89
CA GLN A 288 -133.60 -10.07 9.30
C GLN A 288 -134.55 -10.38 8.14
N ALA A 289 -134.17 -11.28 7.23
CA ALA A 289 -135.05 -11.73 6.14
C ALA A 289 -136.32 -12.43 6.68
N SER A 290 -136.19 -13.22 7.76
CA SER A 290 -137.35 -13.85 8.41
C SER A 290 -138.28 -12.83 9.07
N LEU A 291 -137.72 -11.76 9.66
CA LEU A 291 -138.46 -10.67 10.27
C LEU A 291 -139.19 -9.82 9.22
N GLN A 292 -138.49 -9.41 8.16
CA GLN A 292 -139.10 -8.68 7.03
C GLN A 292 -140.26 -9.48 6.44
N SER A 293 -140.10 -10.78 6.20
CA SER A 293 -141.19 -11.63 5.70
C SER A 293 -142.35 -11.78 6.69
N ALA A 294 -142.15 -11.56 7.99
CA ALA A 294 -143.24 -11.50 8.98
C ALA A 294 -143.93 -10.12 8.98
N GLU A 295 -143.17 -9.03 8.83
CA GLU A 295 -143.68 -7.67 8.71
C GLU A 295 -144.47 -7.47 7.40
N GLU A 296 -144.02 -8.02 6.27
CA GLU A 296 -144.77 -8.06 5.01
C GLU A 296 -146.13 -8.74 5.17
N LYS A 297 -146.16 -9.93 5.79
CA LYS A 297 -147.41 -10.67 6.06
C LYS A 297 -148.35 -9.88 6.99
N ARG A 298 -147.80 -9.25 8.03
CA ARG A 298 -148.54 -8.34 8.90
C ARG A 298 -149.11 -7.16 8.12
N ASN A 299 -148.31 -6.48 7.31
CA ASN A 299 -148.72 -5.31 6.53
C ASN A 299 -149.76 -5.67 5.46
N ALA A 300 -149.66 -6.86 4.84
CA ALA A 300 -150.69 -7.39 3.96
C ALA A 300 -152.03 -7.61 4.72
N SER A 301 -151.99 -8.18 5.92
CA SER A 301 -153.21 -8.36 6.74
C SER A 301 -153.82 -7.03 7.21
N ILE A 302 -152.98 -6.02 7.50
CA ILE A 302 -153.43 -4.64 7.80
C ILE A 302 -154.06 -4.01 6.57
N ALA A 303 -153.46 -4.14 5.38
CA ALA A 303 -154.02 -3.62 4.13
C ALA A 303 -155.36 -4.29 3.78
N GLU A 304 -155.50 -5.59 4.02
CA GLU A 304 -156.76 -6.32 3.83
C GLU A 304 -157.87 -5.83 4.80
N LEU A 305 -157.52 -5.56 6.07
CA LEU A 305 -158.44 -4.97 7.04
C LEU A 305 -158.84 -3.55 6.66
N THR A 306 -157.87 -2.69 6.29
CA THR A 306 -158.14 -1.32 5.82
C THR A 306 -159.01 -1.32 4.57
N ALA A 307 -158.78 -2.24 3.61
CA ALA A 307 -159.64 -2.37 2.42
C ALA A 307 -161.06 -2.87 2.74
N LYS A 308 -161.26 -3.66 3.81
CA LYS A 308 -162.59 -4.03 4.31
C LYS A 308 -163.29 -2.83 4.95
N HIS A 309 -162.59 -2.07 5.80
CA HIS A 309 -163.14 -0.84 6.41
C HIS A 309 -163.46 0.23 5.36
N GLN A 310 -162.60 0.43 4.37
CA GLN A 310 -162.81 1.40 3.29
C GLN A 310 -164.08 1.10 2.50
N LYS A 311 -164.35 -0.17 2.15
CA LYS A 311 -165.60 -0.58 1.49
C LYS A 311 -166.84 -0.41 2.37
N GLN A 312 -166.69 -0.49 3.69
CA GLN A 312 -167.77 -0.17 4.63
C GLN A 312 -168.03 1.34 4.69
N LEU A 313 -166.98 2.16 4.68
CA LEU A 313 -167.09 3.62 4.59
C LEU A 313 -167.75 4.05 3.27
N GLU A 314 -167.29 3.56 2.12
CA GLU A 314 -167.89 3.85 0.81
C GLU A 314 -169.39 3.50 0.74
N SER A 315 -169.79 2.41 1.40
CA SER A 315 -171.21 2.00 1.52
C SER A 315 -172.04 2.94 2.40
N LEU A 316 -171.45 3.53 3.44
CA LEU A 316 -172.07 4.52 4.32
C LEU A 316 -172.06 5.93 3.70
N GLU A 317 -171.01 6.27 2.95
CA GLU A 317 -170.91 7.52 2.19
C GLU A 317 -171.95 7.58 1.07
N ALA A 318 -172.19 6.46 0.37
CA ALA A 318 -173.29 6.38 -0.60
C ALA A 318 -174.65 6.73 0.04
N GLN A 319 -174.96 6.14 1.20
CA GLN A 319 -176.18 6.45 1.97
C GLN A 319 -176.21 7.92 2.44
N LEU A 320 -175.07 8.48 2.83
CA LEU A 320 -174.97 9.90 3.17
C LEU A 320 -175.14 10.83 1.96
N THR A 321 -174.73 10.45 0.75
CA THR A 321 -174.99 11.26 -0.46
C THR A 321 -176.47 11.33 -0.80
N GLU A 322 -177.21 10.23 -0.64
CA GLU A 322 -178.67 10.19 -0.80
C GLU A 322 -179.36 11.16 0.19
N VAL A 323 -179.02 11.05 1.49
CA VAL A 323 -179.50 11.99 2.53
C VAL A 323 -179.03 13.44 2.27
N SER A 324 -177.86 13.64 1.66
CA SER A 324 -177.36 15.00 1.35
C SER A 324 -178.20 15.71 0.28
N ALA A 325 -178.79 14.96 -0.66
CA ALA A 325 -179.70 15.50 -1.68
C ALA A 325 -181.05 15.93 -1.09
N GLU A 326 -181.44 15.38 0.06
CA GLU A 326 -182.56 15.89 0.87
C GLU A 326 -182.13 17.13 1.69
N ARG A 327 -180.92 17.09 2.24
CA ARG A 327 -180.34 18.19 3.05
C ARG A 327 -180.15 19.50 2.28
N THR A 328 -179.94 19.49 0.96
CA THR A 328 -179.85 20.74 0.17
C THR A 328 -181.15 21.55 0.22
N LYS A 329 -182.33 20.89 0.28
CA LYS A 329 -183.62 21.55 0.51
C LYS A 329 -183.75 22.13 1.92
N ALA A 330 -183.04 21.55 2.90
CA ALA A 330 -182.93 22.11 4.25
C ALA A 330 -181.90 23.24 4.35
N SER A 331 -181.00 23.42 3.37
CA SER A 331 -179.92 24.43 3.43
C SER A 331 -180.44 25.87 3.38
N GLU A 332 -181.66 26.10 2.91
CA GLU A 332 -182.34 27.41 2.98
C GLU A 332 -182.56 27.85 4.45
N THR A 333 -182.72 26.91 5.38
CA THR A 333 -182.84 27.18 6.83
C THR A 333 -181.51 27.60 7.48
N ILE A 334 -180.37 27.37 6.82
CA ILE A 334 -179.03 27.56 7.39
C ILE A 334 -178.52 29.01 7.24
N GLN A 335 -179.34 29.91 6.68
CA GLN A 335 -179.23 31.35 6.97
C GLN A 335 -179.25 31.63 8.50
N SER A 336 -179.86 30.73 9.29
CA SER A 336 -179.82 30.74 10.76
C SER A 336 -178.40 30.64 11.38
N LEU A 337 -177.35 30.25 10.65
CA LEU A 337 -175.99 30.10 11.19
C LEU A 337 -175.07 31.31 10.99
N GLN A 338 -175.60 32.47 10.54
CA GLN A 338 -174.84 33.73 10.54
C GLN A 338 -174.45 34.22 11.95
N MET A 339 -175.00 33.63 13.01
CA MET A 339 -174.57 33.80 14.41
C MET A 339 -173.14 33.29 14.69
N LEU A 340 -172.67 32.27 13.97
CA LEU A 340 -171.41 31.55 14.27
C LEU A 340 -170.14 32.32 13.83
N LEU A 341 -170.31 33.50 13.23
CA LEU A 341 -169.21 34.38 12.80
C LEU A 341 -168.56 35.13 13.97
N VAL A 342 -169.31 35.44 15.03
CA VAL A 342 -168.82 36.19 16.21
C VAL A 342 -167.83 35.37 17.05
N GLU A 343 -167.90 34.04 16.97
CA GLU A 343 -167.05 33.13 17.74
C GLU A 343 -165.60 33.15 17.23
N LYS A 344 -165.38 33.47 15.95
CA LYS A 344 -164.06 33.37 15.29
C LYS A 344 -163.13 34.57 15.46
N ASP A 345 -163.64 35.72 15.90
CA ASP A 345 -162.77 36.85 16.28
C ASP A 345 -162.00 36.58 17.59
N SER A 346 -162.36 35.54 18.35
CA SER A 346 -161.69 35.17 19.61
C SER A 346 -160.38 34.38 19.42
N GLU A 347 -160.32 33.49 18.42
CA GLU A 347 -159.18 32.59 18.18
C GLU A 347 -157.91 33.33 17.73
N ILE A 348 -158.06 34.54 17.19
CA ILE A 348 -156.96 35.36 16.68
C ILE A 348 -156.03 35.82 17.83
N ALA A 349 -156.57 36.05 19.03
CA ALA A 349 -155.82 36.59 20.16
C ALA A 349 -154.84 35.59 20.80
N GLU A 350 -155.07 34.27 20.68
CA GLU A 350 -154.16 33.25 21.23
C GLU A 350 -152.91 33.04 20.35
N ILE A 351 -153.02 33.28 19.04
CA ILE A 351 -151.95 33.03 18.06
C ILE A 351 -150.77 33.99 18.27
N GLU A 352 -151.03 35.26 18.60
CA GLU A 352 -149.98 36.26 18.80
C GLU A 352 -149.05 35.90 19.97
N ALA A 353 -149.61 35.37 21.07
CA ALA A 353 -148.87 35.01 22.29
C ALA A 353 -147.87 33.86 22.07
N ALA A 354 -148.17 32.91 21.18
CA ALA A 354 -147.29 31.79 20.87
C ALA A 354 -145.99 32.23 20.17
N SER A 355 -146.09 33.21 19.26
CA SER A 355 -144.98 33.66 18.41
C SER A 355 -143.77 34.19 19.20
N THR A 356 -144.02 34.89 20.31
CA THR A 356 -143.00 35.58 21.10
C THR A 356 -142.07 34.62 21.83
N GLY A 357 -142.57 33.45 22.26
CA GLY A 357 -141.80 32.44 22.97
C GLY A 357 -140.82 31.68 22.07
N GLU A 358 -141.16 31.50 20.80
CA GLU A 358 -140.30 30.82 19.83
C GLU A 358 -139.09 31.68 19.44
N ALA A 359 -139.31 32.98 19.22
CA ALA A 359 -138.22 33.96 19.01
C ALA A 359 -137.24 34.06 20.21
N ALA A 360 -137.66 33.70 21.42
CA ALA A 360 -136.75 33.59 22.57
C ALA A 360 -135.87 32.34 22.50
N ARG A 361 -136.42 31.18 22.15
CA ARG A 361 -135.67 29.91 22.02
C ARG A 361 -134.63 29.96 20.91
N ILE A 362 -134.97 30.55 19.76
CA ILE A 362 -134.04 30.70 18.62
C ILE A 362 -132.80 31.53 19.01
N ARG A 363 -132.97 32.60 19.82
CA ARG A 363 -131.83 33.41 20.31
C ARG A 363 -130.94 32.66 21.29
N ALA A 364 -131.49 31.78 22.14
CA ALA A 364 -130.68 30.96 23.03
C ALA A 364 -129.77 30.00 22.24
N ALA A 365 -130.35 29.24 21.31
CA ALA A 365 -129.60 28.33 20.43
C ALA A 365 -128.56 29.06 19.56
N MET A 366 -128.85 30.30 19.12
CA MET A 366 -127.92 31.11 18.34
C MET A 366 -126.68 31.55 19.13
N GLU A 367 -126.83 31.89 20.42
CA GLU A 367 -125.69 32.22 21.29
C GLU A 367 -124.92 30.96 21.75
N GLU A 368 -125.59 29.82 21.88
CA GLU A 368 -124.97 28.51 22.15
C GLU A 368 -124.04 28.08 20.99
N LEU A 369 -124.55 28.02 19.76
CA LEU A 369 -123.78 27.72 18.54
C LEU A 369 -122.60 28.69 18.32
N LYS A 370 -122.76 29.95 18.73
CA LYS A 370 -121.72 30.99 18.68
C LYS A 370 -120.63 30.77 19.73
N GLY A 371 -120.98 30.21 20.89
CA GLY A 371 -120.03 29.73 21.89
C GLY A 371 -119.23 28.51 21.40
N GLU A 372 -119.90 27.54 20.79
CA GLU A 372 -119.25 26.37 20.17
C GLU A 372 -118.28 26.79 19.06
N LEU A 373 -118.71 27.70 18.17
CA LEU A 373 -117.87 28.23 17.09
C LEU A 373 -116.62 28.96 17.61
N ALA A 374 -116.73 29.68 18.72
CA ALA A 374 -115.58 30.30 19.39
C ALA A 374 -114.64 29.25 19.98
N HIS A 375 -115.18 28.23 20.68
CA HIS A 375 -114.38 27.12 21.23
C HIS A 375 -113.63 26.35 20.13
N LEU A 376 -114.29 26.03 19.01
CA LEU A 376 -113.67 25.33 17.89
C LEU A 376 -112.52 26.14 17.28
N LYS A 377 -112.71 27.47 17.15
CA LYS A 377 -111.68 28.38 16.64
C LYS A 377 -110.46 28.44 17.56
N ASP A 378 -110.69 28.55 18.87
CA ASP A 378 -109.62 28.54 19.88
C ASP A 378 -108.89 27.19 19.95
N GLN A 379 -109.57 26.08 19.67
CA GLN A 379 -108.94 24.76 19.54
C GLN A 379 -108.06 24.69 18.29
N HIS A 380 -108.57 25.09 17.12
CA HIS A 380 -107.79 25.09 15.88
C HIS A 380 -106.58 26.04 15.92
N GLU A 381 -106.65 27.17 16.62
CA GLU A 381 -105.49 28.04 16.80
C GLU A 381 -104.42 27.41 17.72
N LYS A 382 -104.82 26.66 18.77
CA LYS A 382 -103.89 25.88 19.59
C LYS A 382 -103.25 24.73 18.79
N GLU A 383 -104.04 24.05 17.96
CA GLU A 383 -103.55 23.02 17.04
C GLU A 383 -102.54 23.63 16.04
N ARG A 384 -102.85 24.80 15.46
CA ARG A 384 -101.97 25.56 14.56
C ARG A 384 -100.64 25.91 15.25
N GLN A 385 -100.67 26.45 16.47
CA GLN A 385 -99.47 26.79 17.24
C GLN A 385 -98.65 25.55 17.63
N ASN A 386 -99.29 24.42 17.90
CA ASN A 386 -98.60 23.14 18.16
C ASN A 386 -97.95 22.57 16.89
N TRP A 387 -98.58 22.71 15.72
CA TRP A 387 -97.95 22.39 14.43
C TRP A 387 -96.81 23.35 14.07
N GLU A 388 -96.95 24.65 14.37
CA GLU A 388 -95.93 25.68 14.11
C GLU A 388 -94.67 25.42 14.94
N THR A 389 -94.82 25.26 16.26
CA THR A 389 -93.70 24.95 17.18
C THR A 389 -93.05 23.59 16.93
N THR A 390 -93.81 22.57 16.50
CA THR A 390 -93.19 21.28 16.08
C THR A 390 -92.47 21.40 14.75
N CYS A 391 -92.96 22.18 13.78
CA CYS A 391 -92.23 22.49 12.55
C CYS A 391 -90.93 23.26 12.83
N GLU A 392 -90.93 24.22 13.76
CA GLU A 392 -89.74 24.95 14.18
C GLU A 392 -88.74 24.05 14.91
N SER A 393 -89.21 23.14 15.76
CA SER A 393 -88.37 22.13 16.41
C SER A 393 -87.73 21.15 15.40
N LEU A 394 -88.41 20.85 14.30
CA LEU A 394 -87.85 20.03 13.22
C LEU A 394 -86.87 20.82 12.35
N ARG A 395 -87.17 22.08 12.02
CA ARG A 395 -86.27 22.98 11.27
C ARG A 395 -84.94 23.19 11.99
N THR A 396 -84.99 23.55 13.27
CA THR A 396 -83.78 23.75 14.10
C THR A 396 -82.96 22.47 14.28
N LYS A 397 -83.59 21.30 14.34
CA LYS A 397 -82.88 19.99 14.32
C LYS A 397 -82.24 19.69 12.97
N LEU A 398 -82.90 20.05 11.86
CA LEU A 398 -82.33 19.90 10.52
C LEU A 398 -81.09 20.78 10.35
N GLU A 399 -81.20 22.08 10.65
CA GLU A 399 -80.09 23.06 10.60
C GLU A 399 -78.90 22.62 11.50
N ALA A 400 -79.18 22.06 12.68
CA ALA A 400 -78.16 21.50 13.56
C ALA A 400 -77.48 20.24 12.97
N SER A 401 -78.22 19.39 12.25
CA SER A 401 -77.66 18.20 11.59
C SER A 401 -76.88 18.55 10.31
N GLU A 402 -77.31 19.55 9.55
CA GLU A 402 -76.64 20.04 8.35
C GLU A 402 -75.33 20.74 8.69
N SER A 403 -75.33 21.60 9.73
CA SER A 403 -74.11 22.23 10.23
C SER A 403 -73.11 21.23 10.80
N ALA A 404 -73.56 20.21 11.55
CA ALA A 404 -72.71 19.11 11.99
C ALA A 404 -72.11 18.30 10.82
N CYS A 405 -72.91 18.04 9.78
CA CYS A 405 -72.46 17.40 8.54
C CYS A 405 -71.38 18.24 7.83
N HIS A 406 -71.59 19.55 7.68
CA HIS A 406 -70.61 20.45 7.08
C HIS A 406 -69.29 20.48 7.87
N ILE A 407 -69.33 20.50 9.20
CA ILE A 407 -68.12 20.43 10.04
C ILE A 407 -67.37 19.10 9.78
N SER A 408 -68.07 17.97 9.81
CA SER A 408 -67.47 16.65 9.56
C SER A 408 -66.88 16.52 8.14
N VAL A 409 -67.49 17.12 7.12
CA VAL A 409 -66.95 17.18 5.75
C VAL A 409 -65.69 18.06 5.67
N ILE A 410 -65.67 19.19 6.39
CA ILE A 410 -64.49 20.07 6.48
C ILE A 410 -63.33 19.38 7.23
N GLU A 411 -63.62 18.58 8.26
CA GLU A 411 -62.61 17.80 8.99
C GLU A 411 -62.09 16.64 8.14
N SER A 412 -62.99 15.90 7.48
CA SER A 412 -62.63 14.81 6.54
C SER A 412 -61.74 15.30 5.40
N THR A 413 -62.06 16.45 4.79
CA THR A 413 -61.24 17.04 3.71
C THR A 413 -59.88 17.54 4.20
N LYS A 414 -59.78 18.09 5.42
CA LYS A 414 -58.49 18.43 6.05
C LYS A 414 -57.63 17.18 6.25
N VAL A 415 -58.17 16.14 6.90
CA VAL A 415 -57.46 14.87 7.14
C VAL A 415 -57.01 14.25 5.83
N LYS A 416 -57.87 14.24 4.80
CA LYS A 416 -57.51 13.77 3.46
C LYS A 416 -56.32 14.56 2.88
N SER A 417 -56.35 15.90 2.92
CA SER A 417 -55.25 16.72 2.39
C SER A 417 -53.93 16.53 3.15
N GLN A 418 -53.98 16.24 4.45
CA GLN A 418 -52.80 15.90 5.24
C GLN A 418 -52.23 14.52 4.84
N LEU A 419 -53.09 13.51 4.65
CA LEU A 419 -52.67 12.19 4.17
C LEU A 419 -52.11 12.24 2.73
N GLU A 420 -52.66 13.09 1.86
CA GLU A 420 -52.12 13.34 0.51
C GLU A 420 -50.72 14.01 0.57
N LEU A 421 -50.51 14.95 1.50
CA LEU A 421 -49.20 15.56 1.76
C LEU A 421 -48.18 14.54 2.30
N GLU A 422 -48.59 13.69 3.25
CA GLU A 422 -47.74 12.65 3.84
C GLU A 422 -47.39 11.56 2.83
N LEU A 423 -48.35 11.12 2.01
CA LEU A 423 -48.12 10.18 0.90
C LEU A 423 -47.16 10.77 -0.14
N SER A 424 -47.30 12.06 -0.49
CA SER A 424 -46.37 12.76 -1.39
C SER A 424 -44.94 12.76 -0.84
N LYS A 425 -44.75 13.07 0.46
CA LYS A 425 -43.43 13.01 1.12
C LYS A 425 -42.84 11.60 1.13
N GLN A 426 -43.64 10.58 1.43
CA GLN A 426 -43.19 9.19 1.42
C GLN A 426 -42.82 8.74 0.00
N ASN A 427 -43.56 9.16 -1.02
CA ASN A 427 -43.24 8.84 -2.42
C ASN A 427 -41.94 9.53 -2.87
N GLN A 428 -41.67 10.77 -2.46
CA GLN A 428 -40.39 11.45 -2.69
C GLN A 428 -39.20 10.77 -1.96
N LEU A 429 -39.42 10.30 -0.72
CA LEU A 429 -38.41 9.55 0.01
C LEU A 429 -38.14 8.18 -0.64
N LEU A 430 -39.17 7.51 -1.15
CA LEU A 430 -39.03 6.26 -1.89
C LEU A 430 -38.27 6.47 -3.21
N GLN A 431 -38.59 7.52 -3.97
CA GLN A 431 -37.87 7.89 -5.19
C GLN A 431 -36.38 8.20 -4.96
N THR A 432 -36.04 8.89 -3.87
CA THR A 432 -34.62 9.13 -3.55
C THR A 432 -33.91 7.85 -3.09
N LYS A 433 -34.60 6.94 -2.40
CA LYS A 433 -34.02 5.62 -2.05
C LYS A 433 -33.86 4.70 -3.26
N ASP A 434 -34.75 4.78 -4.25
CA ASP A 434 -34.60 4.07 -5.52
C ASP A 434 -33.41 4.62 -6.34
N SER A 435 -33.18 5.93 -6.37
CA SER A 435 -31.99 6.51 -7.03
C SER A 435 -30.68 6.18 -6.30
N ASP A 436 -30.66 6.23 -4.96
CA ASP A 436 -29.50 5.80 -4.17
C ASP A 436 -29.16 4.31 -4.44
N LEU A 437 -30.19 3.47 -4.53
CA LEU A 437 -30.08 2.03 -4.77
C LEU A 437 -29.67 1.71 -6.21
N LEU A 438 -30.04 2.55 -7.19
CA LEU A 438 -29.55 2.44 -8.56
C LEU A 438 -28.05 2.74 -8.61
N ALA A 439 -27.63 3.92 -8.12
CA ALA A 439 -26.22 4.33 -8.09
C ALA A 439 -25.33 3.32 -7.33
N ALA A 440 -25.84 2.72 -6.25
CA ALA A 440 -25.13 1.67 -5.52
C ALA A 440 -24.97 0.38 -6.34
N LYS A 441 -25.94 -0.01 -7.17
CA LYS A 441 -25.82 -1.16 -8.10
C LYS A 441 -24.84 -0.88 -9.22
N ASP A 442 -24.83 0.35 -9.73
CA ASP A 442 -23.92 0.75 -10.81
C ASP A 442 -22.47 0.76 -10.32
N GLU A 443 -22.21 1.27 -9.10
CA GLU A 443 -20.88 1.18 -8.46
C GLU A 443 -20.47 -0.27 -8.15
N ILE A 444 -21.38 -1.13 -7.68
CA ILE A 444 -21.10 -2.57 -7.52
C ILE A 444 -20.71 -3.19 -8.87
N SER A 445 -21.47 -2.91 -9.94
CA SER A 445 -21.20 -3.43 -11.30
C SER A 445 -19.86 -2.92 -11.84
N ARG A 446 -19.53 -1.65 -11.58
CA ARG A 446 -18.24 -1.04 -11.90
C ARG A 446 -17.10 -1.77 -11.18
N LEU A 447 -17.21 -1.97 -9.88
CA LEU A 447 -16.22 -2.69 -9.06
C LEU A 447 -16.08 -4.16 -9.48
N GLU A 448 -17.16 -4.88 -9.77
CA GLU A 448 -17.11 -6.26 -10.28
C GLU A 448 -16.36 -6.35 -11.61
N SER A 449 -16.51 -5.36 -12.49
CA SER A 449 -15.74 -5.25 -13.74
C SER A 449 -14.25 -4.99 -13.46
N GLU A 450 -13.92 -4.11 -12.50
CA GLU A 450 -12.54 -3.82 -12.10
C GLU A 450 -11.85 -5.01 -11.43
N PHE A 451 -12.55 -5.73 -10.54
CA PHE A 451 -12.07 -6.98 -9.95
C PHE A 451 -11.86 -8.07 -11.00
N SER A 452 -12.74 -8.18 -12.00
CA SER A 452 -12.59 -9.10 -13.12
C SER A 452 -11.37 -8.76 -13.98
N ALA A 453 -11.20 -7.49 -14.34
CA ALA A 453 -10.03 -6.99 -15.08
C ALA A 453 -8.72 -7.09 -14.27
N TYR A 454 -8.78 -6.91 -12.94
CA TYR A 454 -7.65 -7.16 -12.04
C TYR A 454 -7.28 -8.65 -12.02
N LYS A 455 -8.27 -9.54 -11.86
CA LYS A 455 -8.07 -11.00 -11.85
C LYS A 455 -7.45 -11.51 -13.15
N VAL A 456 -7.91 -11.01 -14.31
CA VAL A 456 -7.30 -11.31 -15.62
C VAL A 456 -5.84 -10.82 -15.68
N ARG A 457 -5.56 -9.58 -15.27
CA ARG A 457 -4.19 -9.03 -15.23
C ARG A 457 -3.28 -9.82 -14.28
N ALA A 458 -3.79 -10.24 -13.12
CA ALA A 458 -3.06 -11.05 -12.14
C ALA A 458 -2.74 -12.45 -12.69
N HIS A 459 -3.70 -13.13 -13.31
CA HIS A 459 -3.45 -14.42 -13.98
C HIS A 459 -2.46 -14.29 -15.15
N ALA A 460 -2.56 -13.23 -15.97
CA ALA A 460 -1.61 -12.98 -17.06
C ALA A 460 -0.18 -12.70 -16.57
N LEU A 461 -0.03 -11.94 -15.47
CA LEU A 461 1.27 -11.71 -14.83
C LEU A 461 1.84 -12.99 -14.22
N LEU A 462 1.00 -13.80 -13.57
CA LEU A 462 1.42 -15.07 -12.96
C LEU A 462 1.82 -16.08 -14.04
N GLN A 463 1.01 -16.25 -15.09
CA GLN A 463 1.35 -17.09 -16.25
C GLN A 463 2.63 -16.62 -16.96
N LYS A 464 2.85 -15.30 -17.07
CA LYS A 464 4.11 -14.75 -17.58
C LYS A 464 5.29 -15.09 -16.66
N LYS A 465 5.11 -15.02 -15.33
CA LYS A 465 6.15 -15.38 -14.36
C LYS A 465 6.45 -16.88 -14.34
N ASP A 466 5.44 -17.73 -14.48
CA ASP A 466 5.65 -19.17 -14.66
C ASP A 466 6.35 -19.47 -15.98
N ALA A 467 6.05 -18.75 -17.06
CA ALA A 467 6.78 -18.87 -18.32
C ALA A 467 8.25 -18.41 -18.19
N GLU A 468 8.51 -17.25 -17.59
CA GLU A 468 9.87 -16.73 -17.30
C GLU A 468 10.65 -17.68 -16.36
N LEU A 469 9.98 -18.30 -15.38
CA LEU A 469 10.57 -19.26 -14.45
C LEU A 469 10.84 -20.61 -15.12
N ASN A 470 9.98 -21.05 -16.03
CA ASN A 470 10.18 -22.26 -16.82
C ASN A 470 11.26 -22.08 -17.91
N THR A 471 11.41 -20.90 -18.51
CA THR A 471 12.55 -20.62 -19.41
C THR A 471 13.85 -20.44 -18.62
N ALA A 472 13.82 -19.86 -17.41
CA ALA A 472 14.98 -19.83 -16.52
C ALA A 472 15.42 -21.23 -16.10
N LYS A 473 14.50 -22.11 -15.65
CA LYS A 473 14.80 -23.51 -15.33
C LYS A 473 15.26 -24.33 -16.52
N ASN A 474 14.72 -24.07 -17.71
CA ASN A 474 15.17 -24.72 -18.94
C ASN A 474 16.37 -24.04 -19.59
N SER A 475 16.92 -22.98 -18.99
CA SER A 475 18.08 -22.26 -19.53
C SER A 475 19.24 -23.23 -19.71
N ASP A 476 19.71 -23.36 -20.94
CA ASP A 476 20.76 -24.33 -21.27
C ASP A 476 22.10 -24.01 -20.59
N LEU A 477 22.26 -22.77 -20.08
CA LEU A 477 23.34 -22.39 -19.17
C LEU A 477 23.29 -23.13 -17.83
N ILE A 478 22.10 -23.33 -17.23
CA ILE A 478 21.97 -24.07 -15.95
C ILE A 478 22.31 -25.55 -16.20
N LYS A 479 21.77 -26.14 -17.27
CA LYS A 479 22.06 -27.53 -17.65
C LYS A 479 23.56 -27.73 -17.96
N ALA A 480 24.18 -26.80 -18.70
CA ALA A 480 25.62 -26.83 -18.98
C ALA A 480 26.47 -26.67 -17.71
N HIS A 481 26.03 -25.88 -16.73
CA HIS A 481 26.71 -25.79 -15.43
C HIS A 481 26.51 -27.06 -14.58
N GLU A 482 25.31 -27.65 -14.56
CA GLU A 482 25.06 -28.94 -13.89
C GLU A 482 25.85 -30.09 -14.53
N GLU A 483 26.02 -30.08 -15.85
CA GLU A 483 26.83 -31.05 -16.60
C GLU A 483 28.34 -30.84 -16.38
N ALA A 484 28.81 -29.58 -16.38
CA ALA A 484 30.20 -29.26 -16.07
C ALA A 484 30.58 -29.60 -14.62
N ILE A 485 29.68 -29.37 -13.65
CA ILE A 485 29.87 -29.79 -12.26
C ILE A 485 29.95 -31.33 -12.18
N ARG A 486 29.01 -32.04 -12.81
CA ARG A 486 28.96 -33.52 -12.81
C ARG A 486 30.19 -34.17 -13.43
N GLU A 487 30.75 -33.56 -14.48
CA GLU A 487 31.99 -34.06 -15.09
C GLU A 487 33.21 -33.72 -14.20
N ALA A 488 33.27 -32.53 -13.59
CA ALA A 488 34.31 -32.17 -12.62
C ALA A 488 34.28 -33.06 -11.35
N GLU A 489 33.10 -33.40 -10.83
CA GLU A 489 32.93 -34.37 -9.73
C GLU A 489 33.48 -35.76 -10.10
N LYS A 490 33.28 -36.17 -11.36
CA LYS A 490 33.78 -37.42 -11.93
C LYS A 490 35.30 -37.41 -12.17
N GLU A 491 35.87 -36.30 -12.62
CA GLU A 491 37.32 -36.08 -12.70
C GLU A 491 37.98 -36.10 -11.31
N ILE A 492 37.40 -35.40 -10.33
CA ILE A 492 37.87 -35.42 -8.93
C ILE A 492 37.80 -36.84 -8.35
N SER A 493 36.73 -37.58 -8.61
CA SER A 493 36.56 -38.97 -8.18
C SER A 493 37.63 -39.90 -8.78
N ALA A 494 37.97 -39.70 -10.06
CA ALA A 494 39.05 -40.44 -10.72
C ALA A 494 40.42 -40.09 -10.12
N ALA A 495 40.73 -38.79 -9.95
CA ALA A 495 41.98 -38.32 -9.37
C ALA A 495 42.19 -38.80 -7.91
N LEU A 496 41.11 -38.88 -7.12
CA LEU A 496 41.15 -39.47 -5.78
C LEU A 496 41.45 -40.97 -5.81
N ALA A 497 40.85 -41.72 -6.74
CA ALA A 497 41.14 -43.15 -6.90
C ALA A 497 42.59 -43.40 -7.36
N GLU A 498 43.15 -42.57 -8.23
CA GLU A 498 44.56 -42.63 -8.63
C GLU A 498 45.49 -42.27 -7.46
N ARG A 499 45.17 -41.23 -6.68
CA ARG A 499 45.90 -40.86 -5.45
C ARG A 499 45.93 -42.01 -4.44
N ASP A 500 44.79 -42.63 -4.19
CA ASP A 500 44.66 -43.68 -3.18
C ASP A 500 45.38 -44.96 -3.60
N LYS A 501 45.38 -45.27 -4.90
CA LYS A 501 46.24 -46.30 -5.48
C LYS A 501 47.73 -45.96 -5.29
N ALA A 502 48.16 -44.74 -5.60
CA ALA A 502 49.55 -44.32 -5.44
C ALA A 502 50.01 -44.37 -3.96
N ILE A 503 49.13 -44.01 -3.01
CA ILE A 503 49.37 -44.18 -1.58
C ILE A 503 49.55 -45.66 -1.22
N HIS A 504 48.73 -46.55 -1.77
CA HIS A 504 48.85 -48.00 -1.53
C HIS A 504 50.13 -48.60 -2.13
N ASP A 505 50.51 -48.22 -3.36
CA ASP A 505 51.76 -48.63 -4.00
C ASP A 505 52.99 -48.14 -3.20
N LEU A 506 52.94 -46.93 -2.63
CA LEU A 506 53.96 -46.40 -1.72
C LEU A 506 54.01 -47.14 -0.38
N GLN A 507 52.87 -47.52 0.22
CA GLN A 507 52.83 -48.35 1.43
C GLN A 507 53.44 -49.74 1.20
N ILE A 508 53.16 -50.36 0.04
CA ILE A 508 53.77 -51.63 -0.36
C ILE A 508 55.30 -51.48 -0.52
N ALA A 509 55.78 -50.37 -1.10
CA ALA A 509 57.20 -50.08 -1.20
C ALA A 509 57.84 -49.86 0.19
N GLN A 510 57.16 -49.14 1.09
CA GLN A 510 57.62 -48.90 2.46
C GLN A 510 57.75 -50.19 3.27
N SER A 511 56.78 -51.13 3.16
CA SER A 511 56.88 -52.46 3.80
C SER A 511 58.13 -53.20 3.34
N LYS A 512 58.35 -53.28 2.02
CA LYS A 512 59.51 -53.98 1.43
C LYS A 512 60.85 -53.39 1.88
N TYR A 513 60.96 -52.06 1.97
CA TYR A 513 62.17 -51.42 2.48
C TYR A 513 62.33 -51.60 4.00
N GLY A 514 61.24 -51.69 4.76
CA GLY A 514 61.27 -52.09 6.18
C GLY A 514 61.81 -53.51 6.37
N GLU A 515 61.24 -54.47 5.64
CA GLU A 515 61.69 -55.87 5.58
C GLU A 515 63.17 -55.99 5.19
N GLU A 516 63.64 -55.18 4.23
CA GLU A 516 65.05 -55.15 3.83
C GLU A 516 65.96 -54.55 4.92
N ILE A 517 65.51 -53.51 5.63
CA ILE A 517 66.25 -52.90 6.75
C ILE A 517 66.35 -53.89 7.92
N GLU A 518 65.26 -54.54 8.31
CA GLU A 518 65.28 -55.58 9.35
C GLU A 518 66.23 -56.73 9.00
N ALA A 519 66.25 -57.18 7.74
CA ALA A 519 67.18 -58.19 7.26
C ALA A 519 68.65 -57.72 7.31
N ARG A 520 68.92 -56.45 6.99
CA ARG A 520 70.26 -55.84 7.09
C ARG A 520 70.71 -55.71 8.55
N ASP A 521 69.84 -55.28 9.46
CA ASP A 521 70.13 -55.14 10.89
C ASP A 521 70.39 -56.50 11.56
N LEU A 522 69.65 -57.54 11.20
CA LEU A 522 69.92 -58.92 11.61
C LEU A 522 71.30 -59.42 11.13
N ALA A 523 71.67 -59.11 9.89
CA ALA A 523 73.00 -59.45 9.35
C ALA A 523 74.13 -58.66 10.04
N LEU A 524 73.90 -57.38 10.35
CA LEU A 524 74.84 -56.55 11.12
C LEU A 524 75.03 -57.09 12.54
N ALA A 525 73.95 -57.47 13.23
CA ALA A 525 74.00 -58.05 14.57
C ALA A 525 74.78 -59.37 14.63
N ASP A 526 74.65 -60.25 13.63
CA ASP A 526 75.47 -61.46 13.52
C ASP A 526 76.95 -61.13 13.21
N SER A 527 77.22 -60.09 12.42
CA SER A 527 78.58 -59.62 12.14
C SER A 527 79.27 -59.04 13.38
N ASP A 528 78.58 -58.25 14.20
CA ASP A 528 79.07 -57.73 15.48
C ASP A 528 79.28 -58.86 16.50
N LYS A 529 78.36 -59.84 16.56
CA LYS A 529 78.53 -61.05 17.37
C LYS A 529 79.77 -61.86 16.98
N LYS A 530 80.09 -61.95 15.68
CA LYS A 530 81.34 -62.55 15.17
C LYS A 530 82.56 -61.70 15.56
N LEU A 531 82.47 -60.38 15.44
CA LEU A 531 83.54 -59.44 15.79
C LEU A 531 83.88 -59.53 17.29
N LYS A 532 82.87 -59.53 18.17
CA LYS A 532 83.02 -59.74 19.63
C LYS A 532 83.66 -61.09 19.98
N ASN A 533 83.37 -62.16 19.23
CA ASN A 533 84.01 -63.47 19.37
C ASN A 533 85.50 -63.43 18.94
N VAL A 534 85.83 -62.71 17.87
CA VAL A 534 87.24 -62.47 17.45
C VAL A 534 87.98 -61.60 18.48
N MET A 535 87.33 -60.57 19.03
CA MET A 535 87.88 -59.71 20.08
C MET A 535 88.23 -60.51 21.33
N ALA A 536 87.30 -61.30 21.88
CA ALA A 536 87.56 -62.17 23.03
C ALA A 536 88.68 -63.21 22.79
N LYS A 537 88.86 -63.67 21.54
CA LYS A 537 90.01 -64.51 21.15
C LYS A 537 91.32 -63.73 21.14
N LEU A 538 91.31 -62.49 20.64
CA LEU A 538 92.47 -61.60 20.65
C LEU A 538 92.87 -61.23 22.08
N ASP A 539 91.91 -60.98 22.97
CA ASP A 539 92.15 -60.73 24.40
C ASP A 539 92.76 -61.97 25.07
N SER A 540 92.24 -63.17 24.77
CA SER A 540 92.80 -64.43 25.26
C SER A 540 94.22 -64.69 24.75
N LEU A 541 94.53 -64.35 23.49
CA LEU A 541 95.88 -64.42 22.95
C LEU A 541 96.81 -63.39 23.57
N THR A 542 96.34 -62.15 23.76
CA THR A 542 97.11 -61.07 24.39
C THR A 542 97.44 -61.41 25.85
N SER A 543 96.48 -61.95 26.60
CA SER A 543 96.69 -62.46 27.96
C SER A 543 97.74 -63.58 28.00
N LYS A 544 97.72 -64.52 27.03
CA LYS A 544 98.76 -65.55 26.89
C LYS A 544 100.13 -64.94 26.60
N PHE A 545 100.24 -64.05 25.61
CA PHE A 545 101.50 -63.37 25.27
C PHE A 545 102.06 -62.55 26.45
N LEU A 546 101.21 -61.91 27.25
CA LEU A 546 101.62 -61.22 28.47
C LEU A 546 102.15 -62.19 29.53
N SER A 547 101.46 -63.31 29.79
CA SER A 547 101.94 -64.34 30.73
C SER A 547 103.23 -65.02 30.26
N GLU A 548 103.40 -65.20 28.95
CA GLU A 548 104.62 -65.74 28.36
C GLU A 548 105.76 -64.74 28.50
N LYS A 549 105.53 -63.45 28.17
CA LYS A 549 106.47 -62.34 28.38
C LYS A 549 106.93 -62.26 29.83
N GLU A 550 106.01 -62.30 30.79
CA GLU A 550 106.35 -62.28 32.22
C GLU A 550 107.24 -63.48 32.61
N SER A 551 106.98 -64.66 32.05
CA SER A 551 107.83 -65.85 32.26
C SER A 551 109.24 -65.68 31.64
N TRP A 552 109.35 -65.05 30.47
CA TRP A 552 110.63 -64.72 29.84
C TRP A 552 111.39 -63.65 30.65
N GLU A 553 110.73 -62.59 31.11
CA GLU A 553 111.33 -61.54 31.94
C GLU A 553 111.87 -62.11 33.27
N LYS A 554 111.12 -63.03 33.89
CA LYS A 554 111.57 -63.76 35.10
C LYS A 554 112.79 -64.66 34.83
N ASN A 555 112.84 -65.33 33.69
CA ASN A 555 113.99 -66.13 33.28
C ASN A 555 115.23 -65.26 33.01
N VAL A 556 115.06 -64.11 32.35
CA VAL A 556 116.15 -63.14 32.11
C VAL A 556 116.68 -62.58 33.43
N ALA A 557 115.82 -62.17 34.36
CA ALA A 557 116.24 -61.68 35.67
C ALA A 557 117.07 -62.71 36.46
N SER A 558 116.71 -64.00 36.40
CA SER A 558 117.49 -65.09 37.02
C SER A 558 118.86 -65.29 36.35
N VAL A 559 118.95 -65.12 35.03
CA VAL A 559 120.22 -65.14 34.29
C VAL A 559 121.08 -63.93 34.67
N GLU A 560 120.51 -62.73 34.74
CA GLU A 560 121.22 -61.52 35.18
C GLU A 560 121.76 -61.62 36.60
N GLU A 561 120.99 -62.22 37.53
CA GLU A 561 121.44 -62.48 38.90
C GLU A 561 122.62 -63.47 38.93
N SER A 562 122.58 -64.53 38.12
CA SER A 562 123.71 -65.47 37.96
C SER A 562 124.96 -64.80 37.39
N TRP A 563 124.82 -63.88 36.42
CA TRP A 563 125.92 -63.09 35.89
C TRP A 563 126.45 -62.06 36.89
N ARG A 564 125.59 -61.42 37.69
CA ARG A 564 125.96 -60.45 38.73
C ARG A 564 126.91 -61.07 39.75
N LEU A 565 126.54 -62.24 40.30
CA LEU A 565 127.38 -63.02 41.22
C LEU A 565 128.72 -63.41 40.59
N LYS A 566 128.73 -63.72 39.28
CA LYS A 566 129.96 -64.07 38.56
C LYS A 566 130.88 -62.85 38.34
N CYS A 567 130.31 -61.68 38.08
CA CYS A 567 131.05 -60.42 37.99
C CYS A 567 131.59 -59.96 39.36
N GLU A 568 130.89 -60.26 40.45
CA GLU A 568 131.37 -60.01 41.82
C GLU A 568 132.57 -60.91 42.16
N SER A 569 132.56 -62.18 41.73
CA SER A 569 133.74 -63.06 41.82
C SER A 569 134.96 -62.49 41.08
N VAL A 570 134.78 -62.01 39.85
CA VAL A 570 135.89 -61.44 39.04
C VAL A 570 136.45 -60.15 39.64
N LYS A 571 135.61 -59.33 40.30
CA LYS A 571 136.06 -58.12 41.02
C LYS A 571 136.98 -58.40 42.20
N ALA A 572 136.99 -59.62 42.74
CA ALA A 572 137.90 -60.00 43.82
C ALA A 572 139.36 -60.17 43.34
N GLU A 573 139.57 -60.44 42.04
CA GLU A 573 140.88 -60.89 41.50
C GLU A 573 141.73 -59.76 40.89
N SER A 574 141.18 -58.55 40.68
CA SER A 574 141.86 -57.47 39.92
C SER A 574 142.31 -56.23 40.71
N ASN A 575 142.17 -56.22 42.04
CA ASN A 575 142.50 -55.06 42.88
C ASN A 575 144.00 -54.94 43.18
N GLY A 576 144.79 -54.43 42.23
CA GLY A 576 146.25 -54.30 42.41
C GLY A 576 146.96 -53.09 41.80
N HIS A 577 146.56 -52.58 40.62
CA HIS A 577 147.46 -51.67 39.87
C HIS A 577 146.83 -50.57 38.99
N ALA A 578 145.50 -50.36 39.04
CA ALA A 578 144.81 -49.42 38.12
C ALA A 578 144.04 -48.25 38.78
N GLY A 579 143.97 -48.20 40.12
CA GLY A 579 143.03 -47.33 40.83
C GLY A 579 143.46 -45.87 41.05
N ASP A 580 144.76 -45.62 41.23
CA ASP A 580 145.21 -44.34 41.79
C ASP A 580 145.56 -43.28 40.73
N GLU A 581 146.10 -43.69 39.58
CA GLU A 581 146.50 -42.78 38.48
C GLU A 581 145.30 -42.02 37.89
N LEU A 582 144.15 -42.70 37.75
CA LEU A 582 142.91 -42.10 37.24
C LEU A 582 142.26 -41.12 38.22
N LYS A 583 142.38 -41.36 39.53
CA LYS A 583 141.76 -40.51 40.57
C LYS A 583 142.32 -39.09 40.60
N LYS A 584 143.62 -38.94 40.34
CA LYS A 584 144.29 -37.63 40.36
C LYS A 584 143.85 -36.73 39.21
N ASN A 585 143.80 -37.29 37.99
CA ASN A 585 143.46 -36.56 36.77
C ASN A 585 142.00 -36.09 36.71
N LEU A 586 141.08 -36.79 37.36
CA LEU A 586 139.66 -36.41 37.40
C LEU A 586 139.41 -35.10 38.16
N VAL A 587 140.16 -34.85 39.23
CA VAL A 587 139.96 -33.69 40.14
C VAL A 587 140.42 -32.37 39.52
N GLU A 588 141.46 -32.37 38.69
CA GLU A 588 141.91 -31.16 37.97
C GLU A 588 140.97 -30.74 36.82
N LEU A 589 140.08 -31.63 36.38
CA LEU A 589 139.17 -31.37 35.27
C LEU A 589 137.85 -30.72 35.75
N THR A 590 137.29 -31.17 36.88
CA THR A 590 136.07 -30.58 37.46
C THR A 590 136.25 -29.11 37.85
N VAL A 591 137.39 -28.75 38.43
CA VAL A 591 137.69 -27.35 38.84
C VAL A 591 137.71 -26.37 37.65
N LYS A 592 137.95 -26.86 36.43
CA LYS A 592 137.91 -26.04 35.21
C LYS A 592 136.52 -25.93 34.59
N HIS A 593 135.63 -26.90 34.85
CA HIS A 593 134.27 -26.88 34.31
C HIS A 593 133.37 -25.89 35.06
N GLU A 594 133.46 -25.85 36.39
CA GLU A 594 132.56 -25.02 37.21
C GLU A 594 132.74 -23.51 36.96
N LYS A 595 133.97 -23.05 36.65
CA LYS A 595 134.22 -21.64 36.29
C LYS A 595 133.54 -21.19 35.00
N LEU A 596 133.35 -22.08 34.02
CA LEU A 596 132.68 -21.74 32.76
C LEU A 596 131.15 -21.60 32.92
N LYS A 597 130.62 -22.11 34.03
CA LYS A 597 129.20 -22.15 34.37
C LYS A 597 128.73 -20.82 34.97
N GLU A 598 129.54 -20.27 35.89
CA GLU A 598 129.31 -18.96 36.51
C GLU A 598 129.25 -17.81 35.49
N GLU A 599 130.07 -17.88 34.43
CA GLU A 599 130.04 -16.90 33.32
C GLU A 599 128.75 -16.98 32.49
N HIS A 600 128.16 -18.17 32.33
CA HIS A 600 126.99 -18.39 31.49
C HIS A 600 125.68 -17.85 32.09
N ASP A 601 125.51 -17.94 33.41
CA ASP A 601 124.29 -17.44 34.07
C ASP A 601 124.26 -15.90 34.16
N SER A 602 125.42 -15.24 34.21
CA SER A 602 125.55 -13.77 34.16
C SER A 602 124.93 -13.13 32.91
N PHE A 603 124.96 -13.83 31.76
CA PHE A 603 124.34 -13.34 30.52
C PHE A 603 122.81 -13.48 30.50
N ARG A 604 122.23 -14.34 31.33
CA ARG A 604 120.78 -14.60 31.40
C ARG A 604 120.05 -13.38 31.97
N ASP A 605 120.51 -12.90 33.12
CA ASP A 605 119.95 -11.77 33.88
C ASP A 605 120.01 -10.42 33.14
N ILE A 606 120.68 -10.33 31.99
CA ILE A 606 120.73 -9.13 31.14
C ILE A 606 119.62 -9.17 30.06
N ALA A 607 119.33 -10.34 29.49
CA ALA A 607 118.32 -10.50 28.46
C ALA A 607 116.90 -10.22 29.01
N ASP A 608 116.58 -10.74 30.18
CA ASP A 608 115.24 -10.64 30.77
C ASP A 608 114.85 -9.18 31.13
N ARG A 609 115.83 -8.32 31.44
CA ARG A 609 115.60 -6.89 31.68
C ARG A 609 115.26 -6.09 30.42
N MET A 610 115.78 -6.48 29.26
CA MET A 610 115.46 -5.80 27.99
C MET A 610 114.01 -6.09 27.52
N LEU A 611 113.44 -7.23 27.91
CA LEU A 611 112.05 -7.58 27.61
C LEU A 611 111.06 -6.65 28.33
N GLU A 612 111.19 -6.49 29.65
CA GLU A 612 110.27 -5.63 30.40
C GLU A 612 110.29 -4.16 29.94
N GLU A 613 111.41 -3.68 29.37
CA GLU A 613 111.53 -2.29 28.91
C GLU A 613 110.69 -2.02 27.65
N LYS A 614 110.44 -3.05 26.82
CA LYS A 614 109.60 -2.95 25.61
C LYS A 614 108.11 -3.01 25.91
N ASP A 615 107.68 -3.81 26.88
CA ASP A 615 106.25 -3.89 27.26
C ASP A 615 105.72 -2.58 27.85
N ARG A 616 106.59 -1.80 28.50
CA ARG A 616 106.26 -0.44 28.99
C ARG A 616 106.04 0.57 27.85
N GLU A 617 106.62 0.32 26.67
CA GLU A 617 106.54 1.19 25.50
C GLU A 617 105.24 0.94 24.70
N VAL A 618 104.80 -0.32 24.61
CA VAL A 618 103.49 -0.69 24.02
C VAL A 618 102.32 -0.07 24.80
N ALA A 619 102.43 0.00 26.13
CA ALA A 619 101.44 0.64 27.00
C ALA A 619 101.33 2.18 26.83
N LYS A 620 102.20 2.80 26.03
CA LYS A 620 102.19 4.24 25.73
C LYS A 620 101.37 4.55 24.47
N LEU A 621 101.61 3.82 23.38
CA LEU A 621 100.96 4.03 22.07
C LEU A 621 99.43 3.85 22.12
N LEU A 622 98.93 2.99 23.01
CA LEU A 622 97.49 2.79 23.24
C LEU A 622 96.79 3.93 24.00
N ARG A 623 97.53 4.94 24.49
CA ARG A 623 96.96 6.21 25.00
C ARG A 623 96.90 7.28 23.91
N GLU A 624 97.94 7.40 23.11
CA GLU A 624 98.10 8.44 22.08
C GLU A 624 97.03 8.32 20.96
N ASN A 625 96.49 7.12 20.73
CA ASN A 625 95.38 6.89 19.78
C ASN A 625 93.98 7.27 20.32
N LYS A 626 93.87 7.86 21.53
CA LYS A 626 92.58 8.25 22.13
C LYS A 626 92.25 9.74 22.02
N ASP A 627 93.24 10.57 21.68
CA ASP A 627 93.14 12.03 21.69
C ASP A 627 92.88 12.67 20.30
N LEU A 628 92.75 11.85 19.23
CA LEU A 628 92.58 12.30 17.84
C LEU A 628 91.14 12.28 17.28
N HIS A 629 90.12 12.13 18.14
CA HIS A 629 88.71 12.07 17.72
C HIS A 629 87.73 12.97 18.53
N ASN A 630 88.24 13.86 19.39
CA ASN A 630 87.43 14.71 20.27
C ASN A 630 87.84 16.21 20.23
N SER A 631 88.18 16.76 19.06
CA SER A 631 88.35 18.22 18.91
C SER A 631 88.06 18.69 17.48
N LEU A 632 87.13 19.66 17.36
CA LEU A 632 86.64 20.29 16.12
C LEU A 632 85.94 19.33 15.14
N GLU A 633 84.63 19.32 14.91
CA GLU A 633 83.49 20.15 15.37
C GLU A 633 83.57 21.68 15.11
N ALA A 634 83.04 22.16 13.98
CA ALA A 634 82.04 23.26 13.89
C ALA A 634 81.89 23.91 12.48
N LYS A 635 80.61 24.10 12.03
CA LYS A 635 80.06 25.25 11.22
C LYS A 635 80.60 25.48 9.77
N ALA A 636 79.90 26.09 8.80
CA ALA A 636 78.50 26.52 8.53
C ALA A 636 78.33 26.70 6.96
N ALA A 637 77.21 26.40 6.28
CA ALA A 637 76.00 27.22 5.91
C ALA A 637 76.24 28.29 4.76
N VAL A 638 75.38 29.20 4.23
CA VAL A 638 73.92 29.55 4.36
C VAL A 638 73.42 30.47 3.20
N SER A 639 72.08 30.67 3.05
CA SER A 639 71.36 31.78 2.32
C SER A 639 71.44 31.83 0.76
N ILE A 640 70.65 32.61 -0.03
CA ILE A 640 69.99 33.95 0.10
C ILE A 640 68.57 34.05 -0.55
N ASN A 641 67.79 35.05 -0.08
CA ASN A 641 66.50 35.65 -0.54
C ASN A 641 66.17 35.74 -2.06
N GLY A 642 64.90 36.06 -2.41
CA GLY A 642 64.67 36.90 -3.61
C GLY A 642 63.29 37.22 -4.25
N ASN A 643 62.31 37.79 -3.52
CA ASN A 643 61.42 38.90 -3.99
C ASN A 643 60.29 38.79 -5.10
N GLN A 644 59.22 39.57 -4.86
CA GLN A 644 58.35 40.37 -5.77
C GLN A 644 57.14 39.79 -6.58
N ASN A 645 55.94 40.04 -6.00
CA ASN A 645 54.72 40.73 -6.51
C ASN A 645 54.88 41.66 -7.75
N PRO A 646 53.82 42.21 -8.44
CA PRO A 646 52.36 42.24 -8.16
C PRO A 646 51.51 41.78 -9.39
N GLY A 647 50.20 42.05 -9.61
CA GLY A 647 49.24 43.03 -9.07
C GLY A 647 47.81 42.92 -9.67
N PRO A 648 46.85 43.81 -9.33
CA PRO A 648 45.43 43.42 -9.22
C PRO A 648 44.36 44.36 -9.84
N ALA A 649 43.09 43.93 -9.83
CA ALA A 649 41.79 44.67 -9.70
C ALA A 649 40.63 43.74 -10.20
N LYS A 650 39.39 43.67 -9.70
CA LYS A 650 38.41 44.66 -9.14
C LYS A 650 37.84 45.61 -10.21
N GLN A 651 36.54 45.98 -10.23
CA GLN A 651 35.48 45.84 -9.23
C GLN A 651 34.06 45.75 -9.90
N ASP A 652 32.99 45.93 -9.11
CA ASP A 652 31.57 46.17 -9.48
C ASP A 652 30.63 44.95 -9.52
N ALA A 653 29.93 44.71 -8.40
CA ALA A 653 28.97 43.62 -8.22
C ALA A 653 27.94 43.84 -7.06
N MET A 654 27.48 45.08 -6.81
CA MET A 654 26.54 45.36 -5.69
C MET A 654 25.25 46.14 -6.04
N ASP A 655 25.17 46.79 -7.20
CA ASP A 655 23.92 47.45 -7.66
C ASP A 655 23.01 46.53 -8.50
N ILE A 656 23.51 45.37 -8.93
CA ILE A 656 22.77 44.43 -9.80
C ILE A 656 21.80 43.55 -8.98
N GLU A 657 22.27 42.95 -7.89
CA GLU A 657 21.51 41.97 -7.10
C GLU A 657 20.18 42.54 -6.55
N LEU A 658 20.17 43.84 -6.20
CA LEU A 658 18.97 44.51 -5.67
C LEU A 658 17.88 44.68 -6.74
N ALA A 659 18.28 44.98 -7.98
CA ALA A 659 17.35 45.07 -9.11
C ALA A 659 16.84 43.67 -9.52
N GLU A 660 17.72 42.67 -9.55
CA GLU A 660 17.37 41.28 -9.86
C GLU A 660 16.37 40.70 -8.84
N GLN A 661 16.56 40.93 -7.54
CA GLN A 661 15.61 40.49 -6.51
C GLN A 661 14.21 41.10 -6.70
N GLN A 662 14.12 42.36 -7.12
CA GLN A 662 12.81 43.01 -7.37
C GLN A 662 12.14 42.51 -8.66
N ILE A 663 12.93 42.24 -9.71
CA ILE A 663 12.44 41.60 -10.95
C ILE A 663 11.93 40.17 -10.66
N LEU A 664 12.69 39.37 -9.89
CA LEU A 664 12.31 38.02 -9.50
C LEU A 664 11.02 37.98 -8.67
N LEU A 665 10.81 38.95 -7.78
CA LEU A 665 9.59 39.04 -6.98
C LEU A 665 8.35 39.35 -7.83
N LEU A 666 8.48 40.26 -8.80
CA LEU A 666 7.39 40.60 -9.73
C LEU A 666 7.12 39.45 -10.71
N ALA A 667 8.15 38.81 -11.26
CA ALA A 667 8.02 37.63 -12.11
C ALA A 667 7.33 36.47 -11.39
N ARG A 668 7.60 36.27 -10.09
CA ARG A 668 6.92 35.28 -9.25
C ARG A 668 5.42 35.58 -9.09
N GLN A 669 5.04 36.84 -8.84
CA GLN A 669 3.62 37.22 -8.78
C GLN A 669 2.92 37.13 -10.14
N GLN A 670 3.63 37.40 -11.24
CA GLN A 670 3.11 37.23 -12.60
C GLN A 670 2.79 35.75 -12.85
N ALA A 671 3.76 34.86 -12.61
CA ALA A 671 3.61 33.42 -12.76
C ALA A 671 2.48 32.84 -11.89
N GLN A 672 2.31 33.31 -10.65
CA GLN A 672 1.21 32.87 -9.77
C GLN A 672 -0.17 33.24 -10.34
N ARG A 673 -0.37 34.46 -10.85
CA ARG A 673 -1.64 34.85 -11.48
C ARG A 673 -1.90 34.10 -12.79
N GLU A 674 -0.85 33.85 -13.58
CA GLU A 674 -0.95 33.07 -14.82
C GLU A 674 -1.23 31.59 -14.52
N GLU A 675 -0.72 31.05 -13.41
CA GLU A 675 -1.05 29.70 -12.93
C GLU A 675 -2.49 29.61 -12.41
N GLU A 676 -2.99 30.57 -11.63
CA GLU A 676 -4.40 30.64 -11.20
C GLU A 676 -5.37 30.75 -12.40
N LEU A 677 -5.01 31.53 -13.42
CA LEU A 677 -5.76 31.61 -14.68
C LEU A 677 -5.68 30.30 -15.48
N ALA A 678 -4.53 29.63 -15.53
CA ALA A 678 -4.41 28.33 -16.19
C ALA A 678 -5.17 27.21 -15.43
N GLN A 679 -5.21 27.25 -14.10
CA GLN A 679 -5.98 26.30 -13.28
C GLN A 679 -7.48 26.49 -13.49
N SER A 680 -7.98 27.73 -13.47
CA SER A 680 -9.40 28.02 -13.73
C SER A 680 -9.81 27.70 -15.18
N GLN A 681 -8.96 27.98 -16.18
CA GLN A 681 -9.21 27.57 -17.57
C GLN A 681 -9.26 26.04 -17.74
N ARG A 682 -8.37 25.28 -17.08
CA ARG A 682 -8.43 23.81 -17.07
C ARG A 682 -9.71 23.29 -16.41
N HIS A 683 -10.15 23.90 -15.32
CA HIS A 683 -11.40 23.52 -14.64
C HIS A 683 -12.64 23.81 -15.51
N ILE A 684 -12.69 24.94 -16.20
CA ILE A 684 -13.76 25.26 -17.17
C ILE A 684 -13.80 24.22 -18.31
N LEU A 685 -12.65 23.84 -18.87
CA LEU A 685 -12.59 22.82 -19.92
C LEU A 685 -13.02 21.43 -19.42
N ALA A 686 -12.65 21.05 -18.20
CA ALA A 686 -13.10 19.80 -17.59
C ALA A 686 -14.63 19.77 -17.38
N LEU A 687 -15.21 20.85 -16.85
CA LEU A 687 -16.66 20.98 -16.68
C LEU A 687 -17.40 21.00 -18.04
N GLN A 688 -16.80 21.57 -19.09
CA GLN A 688 -17.36 21.51 -20.44
C GLN A 688 -17.35 20.09 -21.01
N GLN A 689 -16.29 19.32 -20.78
CA GLN A 689 -16.22 17.91 -21.17
C GLN A 689 -17.25 17.06 -20.40
N GLU A 690 -17.38 17.27 -19.08
CA GLU A 690 -18.36 16.61 -18.22
C GLU A 690 -19.81 16.87 -18.68
N ILE A 691 -20.15 18.12 -19.00
CA ILE A 691 -21.47 18.47 -19.59
C ILE A 691 -21.66 17.78 -20.95
N GLU A 692 -20.63 17.75 -21.79
CA GLU A 692 -20.67 17.08 -23.10
C GLU A 692 -20.83 15.55 -22.98
N GLU A 693 -20.28 14.93 -21.94
CA GLU A 693 -20.42 13.50 -21.64
C GLU A 693 -21.82 13.20 -21.09
N LEU A 694 -22.30 13.96 -20.10
CA LEU A 694 -23.66 13.88 -19.58
C LEU A 694 -24.72 14.11 -20.67
N GLU A 695 -24.49 14.99 -21.64
CA GLU A 695 -25.37 15.15 -22.80
C GLU A 695 -25.39 13.91 -23.72
N ARG A 696 -24.27 13.19 -23.86
CA ARG A 696 -24.22 11.92 -24.61
C ARG A 696 -24.93 10.80 -23.86
N GLU A 697 -24.76 10.73 -22.54
CA GLU A 697 -25.42 9.75 -21.68
C GLU A 697 -26.94 9.95 -21.65
N ASN A 698 -27.43 11.19 -21.50
CA ASN A 698 -28.87 11.48 -21.58
C ASN A 698 -29.46 11.05 -22.94
N ARG A 699 -28.78 11.37 -24.06
CA ARG A 699 -29.23 10.93 -25.40
C ARG A 699 -29.19 9.40 -25.57
N LEU A 700 -28.33 8.69 -24.83
CA LEU A 700 -28.31 7.22 -24.82
C LEU A 700 -29.44 6.65 -23.95
N HIS A 701 -29.71 7.27 -22.80
CA HIS A 701 -30.85 6.91 -21.96
C HIS A 701 -32.19 7.16 -22.65
N ASP A 702 -32.36 8.25 -23.41
CA ASP A 702 -33.55 8.48 -24.25
C ASP A 702 -33.75 7.32 -25.27
N GLN A 703 -32.67 6.84 -25.89
CA GLN A 703 -32.70 5.71 -26.83
C GLN A 703 -33.01 4.38 -26.14
N GLN A 704 -32.43 4.13 -24.96
CA GLN A 704 -32.72 2.96 -24.13
C GLN A 704 -34.18 2.97 -23.64
N GLU A 705 -34.66 4.12 -23.17
CA GLU A 705 -36.02 4.29 -22.68
C GLU A 705 -37.05 4.15 -23.82
N ALA A 706 -36.74 4.66 -25.01
CA ALA A 706 -37.54 4.41 -26.22
C ALA A 706 -37.57 2.91 -26.59
N MET A 707 -36.43 2.22 -26.55
CA MET A 707 -36.34 0.77 -26.81
C MET A 707 -37.15 -0.03 -25.78
N LEU A 708 -36.97 0.24 -24.49
CA LEU A 708 -37.70 -0.42 -23.39
C LEU A 708 -39.20 -0.12 -23.45
N LYS A 709 -39.60 1.09 -23.86
CA LYS A 709 -41.01 1.43 -24.15
C LYS A 709 -41.56 0.64 -25.34
N THR A 710 -40.76 0.37 -26.38
CA THR A 710 -41.20 -0.53 -27.47
C THR A 710 -41.29 -1.98 -27.03
N GLU A 711 -40.35 -2.49 -26.22
CA GLU A 711 -40.39 -3.88 -25.77
C GLU A 711 -41.46 -4.13 -24.70
N LEU A 712 -41.75 -3.18 -23.81
CA LEU A 712 -42.94 -3.25 -22.95
C LEU A 712 -44.22 -3.32 -23.78
N ARG A 713 -44.36 -2.52 -24.83
CA ARG A 713 -45.50 -2.61 -25.77
C ARG A 713 -45.53 -3.93 -26.52
N ASN A 714 -44.40 -4.54 -26.84
CA ASN A 714 -44.34 -5.87 -27.46
C ASN A 714 -44.77 -6.97 -26.48
N MET A 715 -44.28 -6.92 -25.25
CA MET A 715 -44.60 -7.89 -24.18
C MET A 715 -46.05 -7.76 -23.69
N GLU A 716 -46.59 -6.55 -23.62
CA GLU A 716 -48.02 -6.34 -23.41
C GLU A 716 -48.84 -6.95 -24.55
N ARG A 717 -48.44 -6.75 -25.81
CA ARG A 717 -49.13 -7.35 -26.98
C ARG A 717 -49.04 -8.87 -26.96
N SER A 718 -47.90 -9.48 -26.61
CA SER A 718 -47.77 -10.94 -26.55
C SER A 718 -48.57 -11.55 -25.39
N GLN A 719 -48.48 -11.01 -24.18
CA GLN A 719 -49.27 -11.47 -23.03
C GLN A 719 -50.77 -11.41 -23.31
N LYS A 720 -51.25 -10.35 -23.97
CA LYS A 720 -52.67 -10.21 -24.35
C LYS A 720 -53.05 -11.10 -25.53
N ARG A 721 -52.09 -11.58 -26.35
CA ARG A 721 -52.30 -12.62 -27.38
C ARG A 721 -52.43 -14.03 -26.79
N GLU A 722 -51.70 -14.35 -25.73
CA GLU A 722 -51.77 -15.65 -25.05
C GLU A 722 -53.14 -15.94 -24.42
N GLY A 723 -53.88 -14.89 -24.04
CA GLY A 723 -55.25 -15.00 -23.50
C GLY A 723 -56.38 -15.19 -24.52
N ILE A 724 -56.09 -15.28 -25.82
CA ILE A 724 -57.12 -15.40 -26.87
C ILE A 724 -57.55 -16.86 -27.04
N ASP A 725 -58.87 -17.12 -27.07
CA ASP A 725 -59.37 -18.40 -27.56
C ASP A 725 -59.10 -18.55 -29.07
N MET A 726 -58.12 -19.40 -29.39
CA MET A 726 -57.75 -19.76 -30.75
C MET A 726 -58.92 -20.41 -31.53
N THR A 727 -59.92 -20.98 -30.85
CA THR A 727 -61.14 -21.52 -31.48
C THR A 727 -62.01 -20.38 -32.02
N TYR A 728 -62.27 -19.36 -31.21
CA TYR A 728 -62.96 -18.14 -31.63
C TYR A 728 -62.20 -17.42 -32.75
N LEU A 729 -60.89 -17.19 -32.60
CA LEU A 729 -60.07 -16.54 -33.63
C LEU A 729 -60.09 -17.34 -34.96
N LYS A 730 -59.95 -18.67 -34.90
CA LYS A 730 -60.07 -19.55 -36.07
C LYS A 730 -61.43 -19.40 -36.76
N ASN A 731 -62.52 -19.30 -36.01
CA ASN A 731 -63.86 -19.14 -36.57
C ASN A 731 -64.08 -17.75 -37.19
N VAL A 732 -63.47 -16.69 -36.63
CA VAL A 732 -63.47 -15.34 -37.22
C VAL A 732 -62.66 -15.31 -38.52
N ILE A 733 -61.48 -15.96 -38.56
CA ILE A 733 -60.65 -16.06 -39.76
C ILE A 733 -61.31 -16.93 -40.85
N LEU A 734 -61.96 -18.04 -40.48
CA LEU A 734 -62.75 -18.84 -41.42
C LEU A 734 -63.86 -18.00 -42.05
N LYS A 735 -64.65 -17.27 -41.25
CA LYS A 735 -65.68 -16.37 -41.78
C LYS A 735 -65.10 -15.29 -42.70
N LEU A 736 -63.96 -14.69 -42.34
CA LEU A 736 -63.28 -13.69 -43.18
C LEU A 736 -62.87 -14.27 -44.55
N LEU A 737 -62.47 -15.54 -44.61
CA LEU A 737 -62.13 -16.25 -45.85
C LEU A 737 -63.37 -16.76 -46.61
N GLU A 738 -64.45 -17.09 -45.92
CA GLU A 738 -65.71 -17.60 -46.49
C GLU A 738 -66.61 -16.49 -47.06
N THR A 739 -66.69 -15.32 -46.41
CA THR A 739 -67.55 -14.20 -46.82
C THR A 739 -66.81 -13.06 -47.51
N GLY A 740 -65.50 -12.92 -47.29
CA GLY A 740 -64.71 -11.80 -47.81
C GLY A 740 -65.00 -10.45 -47.13
N GLU A 741 -65.67 -10.44 -45.97
CA GLU A 741 -66.07 -9.22 -45.24
C GLU A 741 -64.91 -8.53 -44.51
N VAL A 742 -63.84 -8.19 -45.26
CA VAL A 742 -62.61 -7.56 -44.74
C VAL A 742 -62.92 -6.32 -43.89
N GLY A 743 -63.85 -5.46 -44.33
CA GLY A 743 -64.19 -4.22 -43.62
C GLY A 743 -64.82 -4.42 -42.23
N ALA A 744 -65.44 -5.57 -41.96
CA ALA A 744 -66.08 -5.87 -40.68
C ALA A 744 -65.23 -6.81 -39.80
N LEU A 745 -64.59 -7.82 -40.40
CA LEU A 745 -63.89 -8.87 -39.66
C LEU A 745 -62.39 -8.58 -39.46
N LEU A 746 -61.73 -7.80 -40.34
CA LEU A 746 -60.32 -7.44 -40.16
C LEU A 746 -60.09 -6.59 -38.89
N PRO A 747 -60.92 -5.58 -38.54
CA PRO A 747 -60.78 -4.87 -37.27
C PRO A 747 -60.95 -5.77 -36.04
N VAL A 748 -61.78 -6.81 -36.13
CA VAL A 748 -61.95 -7.82 -35.06
C VAL A 748 -60.68 -8.69 -34.95
N VAL A 749 -60.12 -9.16 -36.06
CA VAL A 749 -58.83 -9.88 -36.06
C VAL A 749 -57.69 -9.00 -35.53
N ALA A 750 -57.63 -7.73 -35.92
CA ALA A 750 -56.57 -6.79 -35.54
C ALA A 750 -56.70 -6.24 -34.11
N THR A 751 -57.90 -6.25 -33.51
CA THR A 751 -58.09 -5.99 -32.07
C THR A 751 -57.82 -7.24 -31.22
N LEU A 752 -58.22 -8.44 -31.67
CA LEU A 752 -57.86 -9.70 -31.01
C LEU A 752 -56.34 -9.86 -30.99
N LEU A 753 -55.71 -9.94 -32.18
CA LEU A 753 -54.25 -10.13 -32.32
C LEU A 753 -53.43 -8.88 -32.00
N GLN A 754 -54.03 -7.80 -31.51
CA GLN A 754 -53.36 -6.57 -31.06
C GLN A 754 -52.28 -6.11 -32.03
N PHE A 755 -52.71 -5.65 -33.21
CA PHE A 755 -51.81 -5.08 -34.20
C PHE A 755 -51.34 -3.68 -33.78
N SER A 756 -50.09 -3.31 -34.09
CA SER A 756 -49.54 -1.97 -33.85
C SER A 756 -50.28 -0.89 -34.65
N PRO A 757 -50.24 0.41 -34.26
CA PRO A 757 -50.82 1.48 -35.05
C PRO A 757 -50.30 1.58 -36.49
N GLU A 758 -49.07 1.14 -36.76
CA GLU A 758 -48.50 1.01 -38.11
C GLU A 758 -49.08 -0.22 -38.85
N GLU A 759 -49.24 -1.33 -38.15
CA GLU A 759 -49.83 -2.59 -38.65
C GLU A 759 -51.34 -2.45 -38.96
N TRP A 760 -52.01 -1.43 -38.39
CA TRP A 760 -53.41 -1.06 -38.67
C TRP A 760 -53.60 -0.21 -39.94
N GLN A 761 -52.55 0.40 -40.49
CA GLN A 761 -52.70 1.28 -41.66
C GLN A 761 -52.90 0.46 -42.94
N PRO A 762 -53.95 0.71 -43.75
CA PRO A 762 -54.11 0.06 -45.05
C PRO A 762 -52.96 0.45 -46.00
N ASN A 763 -51.95 -0.41 -46.08
CA ASN A 763 -50.77 -0.18 -46.90
C ASN A 763 -51.18 -0.13 -48.39
N PRO A 764 -51.12 1.02 -49.10
CA PRO A 764 -51.82 1.21 -50.38
C PRO A 764 -51.34 0.31 -51.53
N LEU A 765 -50.22 -0.41 -51.34
CA LEU A 765 -49.57 -1.25 -52.34
C LEU A 765 -50.10 -2.70 -52.39
N LEU A 766 -51.04 -3.08 -51.52
CA LEU A 766 -51.62 -4.44 -51.47
C LEU A 766 -53.08 -4.54 -51.98
N GLN A 767 -53.58 -3.53 -52.70
CA GLN A 767 -54.79 -3.69 -53.52
C GLN A 767 -54.42 -3.96 -54.99
N SER A 768 -54.56 -5.22 -55.41
CA SER A 768 -54.62 -5.63 -56.82
C SER A 768 -55.53 -6.86 -56.95
N PRO A 769 -56.35 -6.98 -58.01
CA PRO A 769 -57.60 -7.74 -57.92
C PRO A 769 -57.46 -9.23 -58.31
N LEU A 770 -57.91 -10.11 -57.42
CA LEU A 770 -58.19 -11.52 -57.73
C LEU A 770 -59.54 -11.97 -57.15
N THR A 771 -60.63 -11.60 -57.81
CA THR A 771 -61.73 -12.49 -58.26
C THR A 771 -62.80 -11.66 -58.96
N ALA A 772 -63.14 -12.01 -60.20
CA ALA A 772 -64.23 -11.40 -60.94
C ALA A 772 -65.29 -12.46 -61.30
N GLY A 773 -66.58 -12.11 -61.16
CA GLY A 773 -67.73 -12.96 -61.49
C GLY A 773 -68.08 -13.95 -60.36
N TYR A 774 -69.30 -13.96 -59.83
CA TYR A 774 -70.56 -14.02 -60.59
C TYR A 774 -71.65 -13.05 -60.11
N HIS A 775 -72.60 -12.71 -61.00
CA HIS A 775 -73.80 -11.93 -60.67
C HIS A 775 -74.93 -12.79 -60.10
N ILE A 776 -75.80 -12.16 -59.31
CA ILE A 776 -77.26 -12.00 -59.48
C ILE A 776 -77.71 -11.07 -58.32
N SER A 777 -77.88 -9.76 -58.50
CA SER A 777 -78.97 -9.06 -59.21
C SER A 777 -80.34 -9.18 -58.52
N HIS A 778 -80.80 -8.15 -57.79
CA HIS A 778 -82.02 -7.37 -58.11
C HIS A 778 -82.43 -6.33 -57.02
N HIS A 779 -83.02 -5.21 -57.47
CA HIS A 779 -83.81 -4.21 -56.71
C HIS A 779 -83.09 -3.42 -55.57
N THR A 780 -83.43 -2.14 -55.27
CA THR A 780 -84.42 -1.21 -55.87
C THR A 780 -83.89 0.23 -55.85
N CYS A 781 -84.48 1.12 -56.64
CA CYS A 781 -84.17 2.56 -56.67
C CYS A 781 -84.96 3.34 -55.60
N GLU A 782 -84.33 4.36 -54.99
CA GLU A 782 -84.87 5.69 -54.61
C GLU A 782 -83.82 6.43 -53.76
N GLY A 783 -83.72 7.77 -53.72
CA GLY A 783 -84.44 8.77 -54.52
C GLY A 783 -84.32 10.19 -53.93
N ALA A 784 -83.73 11.12 -54.70
CA ALA A 784 -83.76 12.58 -54.51
C ALA A 784 -83.03 13.23 -53.29
N ASN A 785 -82.33 14.34 -53.61
CA ASN A 785 -82.17 15.61 -52.89
C ASN A 785 -81.79 15.67 -51.39
N GLY A 786 -80.95 16.61 -50.92
CA GLY A 786 -80.22 17.65 -51.65
C GLY A 786 -79.91 18.87 -50.78
N ALA A 787 -78.65 19.32 -50.80
CA ALA A 787 -78.13 20.60 -50.33
C ALA A 787 -78.59 21.18 -48.95
N HIS A 788 -77.66 21.28 -48.01
CA HIS A 788 -77.28 22.61 -47.50
C HIS A 788 -75.87 22.64 -46.89
N CYS A 789 -75.08 23.64 -47.31
CA CYS A 789 -73.93 24.15 -46.57
C CYS A 789 -74.38 25.44 -45.86
N PRO A 790 -74.00 25.62 -44.57
CA PRO A 790 -73.06 26.70 -44.24
C PRO A 790 -72.08 26.36 -43.09
N ARG A 791 -71.06 27.15 -42.72
CA ARG A 791 -70.20 28.16 -43.40
C ARG A 791 -69.31 28.82 -42.31
N LEU A 792 -68.01 29.08 -42.58
CA LEU A 792 -67.05 29.82 -41.69
C LEU A 792 -66.66 29.07 -40.38
N THR A 793 -65.56 29.37 -39.66
CA THR A 793 -64.64 30.52 -39.75
C THR A 793 -63.16 30.16 -39.42
N LYS A 794 -62.22 30.89 -40.06
CA LYS A 794 -60.88 31.39 -39.61
C LYS A 794 -60.45 31.10 -38.15
N CYS A 795 -59.16 31.05 -37.76
CA CYS A 795 -57.83 31.23 -38.40
C CYS A 795 -56.78 30.57 -37.43
N GLN A 796 -55.45 30.50 -37.63
CA GLN A 796 -54.50 31.41 -38.31
C GLN A 796 -53.15 30.68 -38.61
N HIS A 797 -52.48 31.09 -39.70
CA HIS A 797 -51.02 31.15 -39.99
C HIS A 797 -50.01 30.56 -38.95
N GLY A 798 -48.90 29.89 -39.34
CA GLY A 798 -48.24 29.72 -40.66
C GLY A 798 -47.18 28.59 -40.65
N VAL A 799 -46.66 28.07 -41.77
CA VAL A 799 -45.69 28.71 -42.71
C VAL A 799 -44.33 28.93 -42.00
N LEU A 800 -43.19 28.30 -42.37
CA LEU A 800 -42.80 27.53 -43.59
C LEU A 800 -41.56 26.62 -43.35
N SER A 801 -41.32 25.66 -44.27
CA SER A 801 -40.08 24.88 -44.56
C SER A 801 -39.28 24.21 -43.42
N ALA A 802 -38.86 22.94 -43.46
CA ALA A 802 -38.60 21.96 -44.52
C ALA A 802 -37.36 22.22 -45.41
N VAL A 803 -36.26 21.53 -45.08
CA VAL A 803 -35.14 21.08 -45.94
C VAL A 803 -34.78 19.67 -45.45
N ALA A 804 -34.22 18.79 -46.30
CA ALA A 804 -34.07 17.35 -46.03
C ALA A 804 -32.66 16.79 -46.33
N SER A 805 -32.46 15.53 -45.93
CA SER A 805 -31.41 14.58 -46.38
C SER A 805 -30.01 14.69 -45.75
N SER A 806 -29.70 13.72 -44.86
CA SER A 806 -28.80 12.56 -45.09
C SER A 806 -27.50 12.70 -45.92
N PRO A 807 -26.43 11.90 -45.65
CA PRO A 807 -26.46 10.54 -45.08
C PRO A 807 -25.43 10.24 -43.97
N ALA A 808 -25.38 8.97 -43.54
CA ALA A 808 -24.51 8.45 -42.49
C ALA A 808 -23.05 8.22 -42.93
N THR A 809 -22.16 8.10 -41.94
CA THR A 809 -20.79 7.56 -42.07
C THR A 809 -20.53 6.60 -40.91
N ALA A 810 -19.66 5.60 -41.11
CA ALA A 810 -19.53 4.45 -40.21
C ALA A 810 -18.58 4.64 -39.03
N VAL A 811 -18.75 3.77 -38.02
CA VAL A 811 -17.85 3.54 -36.88
C VAL A 811 -16.49 2.99 -37.36
N PRO A 812 -15.40 3.33 -36.68
CA PRO A 812 -14.52 2.27 -36.16
C PRO A 812 -14.27 2.41 -34.65
N ASP A 813 -14.04 1.27 -33.98
CA ASP A 813 -13.72 1.19 -32.55
C ASP A 813 -12.38 1.87 -32.22
N GLY A 814 -12.28 2.42 -31.00
CA GLY A 814 -11.10 3.16 -30.55
C GLY A 814 -11.10 3.45 -29.05
N GLY A 815 -11.21 2.39 -28.23
CA GLY A 815 -11.26 2.54 -26.77
C GLY A 815 -9.97 3.07 -26.15
N SER A 816 -10.06 4.19 -25.44
CA SER A 816 -9.07 4.60 -24.43
C SER A 816 -9.76 5.34 -23.29
N THR A 817 -9.69 4.78 -22.08
CA THR A 817 -9.88 5.55 -20.84
C THR A 817 -8.88 6.71 -20.78
N PRO A 818 -9.22 7.79 -20.07
CA PRO A 818 -8.52 8.00 -18.81
C PRO A 818 -9.47 8.28 -17.63
N ASN A 819 -9.15 7.71 -16.47
CA ASN A 819 -9.81 8.03 -15.21
C ASN A 819 -9.45 9.43 -14.69
N SER A 820 -10.28 9.91 -13.76
CA SER A 820 -9.90 10.75 -12.61
C SER A 820 -9.53 12.21 -12.86
N PHE A 821 -10.51 13.09 -12.62
CA PHE A 821 -10.26 14.34 -11.90
C PHE A 821 -11.35 14.59 -10.82
N PHE A 822 -10.98 15.37 -9.80
CA PHE A 822 -11.82 15.89 -8.70
C PHE A 822 -12.55 14.91 -7.75
N SER A 823 -11.80 14.45 -6.74
CA SER A 823 -12.32 14.40 -5.37
C SER A 823 -11.89 15.65 -4.58
N ARG A 824 -12.86 16.48 -4.17
CA ARG A 824 -12.87 17.65 -3.22
C ARG A 824 -13.75 18.75 -3.85
N PHE A 825 -14.71 19.37 -3.14
CA PHE A 825 -14.62 19.89 -1.75
C PHE A 825 -15.87 19.60 -0.89
N THR A 826 -15.69 19.58 0.43
CA THR A 826 -16.76 19.72 1.44
C THR A 826 -16.26 20.47 2.69
N PHE A 827 -16.09 21.78 2.59
CA PHE A 827 -16.53 22.79 3.57
C PHE A 827 -16.33 24.21 3.03
#